data_AF-A0A3C1HBU9-F1
#
_entry.id   AF-A0A3C1HBU9-F1
#
_cell.length_a   1.000
_cell.length_b   1.000
_cell.length_c   1.000
_cell.angle_alpha   90.00
_cell.angle_beta   90.00
_cell.angle_gamma   90.00
#
_symmetry.space_group_name_H-M   'P 1'
#
loop_
_entity.id
_entity.type
_entity.pdbx_description
1 polymer ?
#
loop_
_entity_poly.entity_id
_entity_poly.type
_entity_poly.pdbx_seq_one_letter_code
_entity_poly.pdbx_strand_id
1 'polypeptide(L)'
;MFRSVLPLVVAFLTATGGLAGNVYHVDGSFTGAQAGTAAQPWKTIQRAIQAGAVPGDTLIIRSGVYREGIFIPTSPLFKSPNPDLRNDGPKLTLQSAEGATVVIKGSDLLARNAGLWVRAEAPELPASPAAGSPRIWRYTGVLNVNVQQLFVHAEGENPDNPAFAVSNPGTPLTKLGYPTGYFGNWVGKCDPPDMPVGETSPGSRWDAGITSLQYMAGARGLGTFYCREAGHVEGGRVVVERRTLFLRLKDGADPNRLPIEISARPTVLRVADDSWATRDHGNLIVRGLHFRHSNSMWSGGTVSSAMETGHSSLFDGCTIEWMDCVGLGIWDHGTVQNCVLSHNGNSGLSAGGGCHGILVSGCRVNENNTRHFNPAFHCGGMKFIPNLSLHDRMEITIDGCEVSGNDGPGIWFDTASELTSPSPFAKVVRNCVIRDNTTYGIMGEATRNTLILGNLIDGNTRYGIYADACSDWWIVGNTVVNTRARTGPRQFTDDESAGISMHAFRPTIERERNALGGRAYWPAARNRVLNNIVAFNHTQQQIRIFHDDPFFGASDTRCDYNCIWMGPDPGWKGPFPRGNVGLVHMHREGNAGTGGPIFLFDSPREAGRKLPGGPECPPGAACAGSWHSGVVALDVHSIIADPGFLSPATGDYHLKPESPAIDHGLDLDLLLGLGSTSDLYGTPRPQGLGWDLGAAEFRR
;
A
#
# COMPACT_ATOMS: atom_id res chain seq x y z
N MET A 1 76.94 -21.13 -25.24
CA MET A 1 76.10 -20.01 -24.76
C MET A 1 74.79 -20.59 -24.24
N PHE A 2 74.56 -20.33 -22.96
CA PHE A 2 73.35 -20.35 -22.11
C PHE A 2 72.15 -21.26 -22.39
N ARG A 3 71.87 -22.02 -21.32
CA ARG A 3 70.82 -23.01 -21.05
C ARG A 3 69.42 -22.41 -21.01
N SER A 4 68.46 -23.16 -21.54
CA SER A 4 67.02 -23.00 -21.34
C SER A 4 66.64 -23.38 -19.89
N VAL A 5 65.93 -22.49 -19.19
CA VAL A 5 65.32 -22.76 -17.87
C VAL A 5 63.81 -22.61 -18.01
N LEU A 6 63.08 -23.68 -17.69
CA LEU A 6 61.61 -23.74 -17.60
C LEU A 6 61.11 -22.79 -16.48
N PRO A 7 60.02 -22.03 -16.66
CA PRO A 7 59.39 -21.34 -15.54
C PRO A 7 58.54 -22.34 -14.73
N LEU A 8 58.80 -22.37 -13.43
CA LEU A 8 58.04 -23.08 -12.40
C LEU A 8 56.65 -22.44 -12.27
N VAL A 9 55.59 -23.13 -12.73
CA VAL A 9 54.20 -22.74 -12.43
C VAL A 9 53.88 -23.23 -11.02
N VAL A 10 53.90 -22.33 -10.05
CA VAL A 10 53.34 -22.57 -8.72
C VAL A 10 51.83 -22.43 -8.84
N ALA A 11 51.13 -23.56 -8.91
CA ALA A 11 49.68 -23.60 -8.77
C ALA A 11 49.33 -23.28 -7.31
N PHE A 12 48.91 -22.04 -7.04
CA PHE A 12 48.14 -21.76 -5.83
C PHE A 12 46.76 -22.41 -6.00
N LEU A 13 46.59 -23.60 -5.42
CA LEU A 13 45.28 -24.11 -5.07
C LEU A 13 44.70 -23.21 -3.97
N THR A 14 44.04 -22.12 -4.36
CA THR A 14 43.07 -21.48 -3.48
C THR A 14 41.88 -22.41 -3.40
N ALA A 15 41.83 -23.22 -2.34
CA ALA A 15 40.62 -23.92 -1.96
C ALA A 15 39.56 -22.86 -1.60
N THR A 16 38.71 -22.48 -2.54
CA THR A 16 37.45 -21.79 -2.27
C THR A 16 36.43 -22.80 -1.76
N GLY A 17 36.74 -23.42 -0.62
CA GLY A 17 35.73 -24.05 0.21
C GLY A 17 34.90 -22.93 0.82
N GLY A 18 33.78 -22.56 0.21
CA GLY A 18 32.80 -21.70 0.86
C GLY A 18 32.36 -22.37 2.14
N LEU A 19 32.78 -21.84 3.29
CA LEU A 19 32.28 -22.30 4.59
C LEU A 19 30.78 -22.02 4.61
N ALA A 20 29.97 -23.08 4.63
CA ALA A 20 28.54 -22.94 4.91
C ALA A 20 28.40 -22.26 6.29
N GLY A 21 27.55 -21.23 6.39
CA GLY A 21 27.32 -20.55 7.65
C GLY A 21 26.70 -21.47 8.71
N ASN A 22 26.77 -21.06 9.96
CA ASN A 22 26.29 -21.86 11.08
C ASN A 22 24.77 -21.98 11.04
N VAL A 23 24.26 -23.11 11.54
CA VAL A 23 22.83 -23.33 11.74
C VAL A 23 22.51 -23.30 13.22
N TYR A 24 21.68 -22.35 13.61
CA TYR A 24 21.16 -22.22 14.97
C TYR A 24 19.69 -22.62 15.05
N HIS A 25 19.26 -23.13 16.19
CA HIS A 25 17.88 -23.52 16.44
C HIS A 25 17.24 -22.65 17.51
N VAL A 26 15.97 -22.31 17.31
CA VAL A 26 15.16 -21.53 18.25
C VAL A 26 13.89 -22.30 18.61
N ASP A 27 13.58 -22.40 19.90
CA ASP A 27 12.42 -23.12 20.44
C ASP A 27 11.90 -22.40 21.70
N GLY A 28 10.76 -21.72 21.58
CA GLY A 28 10.19 -20.91 22.65
C GLY A 28 9.77 -21.71 23.90
N SER A 29 9.58 -23.03 23.73
CA SER A 29 9.19 -23.93 24.81
C SER A 29 10.38 -24.47 25.61
N PHE A 30 11.61 -24.30 25.10
CA PHE A 30 12.79 -24.90 25.69
C PHE A 30 13.18 -24.24 27.04
N THR A 31 13.43 -25.09 28.03
CA THR A 31 13.74 -24.68 29.43
C THR A 31 15.14 -25.07 29.88
N GLY A 32 15.89 -25.83 29.06
CA GLY A 32 17.23 -26.30 29.38
C GLY A 32 18.34 -25.27 29.14
N ALA A 33 19.59 -25.71 29.31
CA ALA A 33 20.77 -24.92 28.96
C ALA A 33 20.82 -24.68 27.44
N GLN A 34 21.02 -23.44 27.02
CA GLN A 34 20.90 -23.00 25.64
C GLN A 34 22.29 -22.77 25.02
N ALA A 35 22.56 -23.44 23.90
CA ALA A 35 23.81 -23.31 23.13
C ALA A 35 23.55 -23.03 21.63
N GLY A 36 22.28 -22.92 21.22
CA GLY A 36 21.87 -22.70 19.84
C GLY A 36 21.88 -23.94 18.94
N THR A 37 22.23 -25.12 19.46
CA THR A 37 22.19 -26.37 18.69
C THR A 37 20.78 -26.95 18.63
N ALA A 38 20.53 -27.94 17.77
CA ALA A 38 19.23 -28.61 17.68
C ALA A 38 18.77 -29.24 19.02
N ALA A 39 19.71 -29.73 19.84
CA ALA A 39 19.44 -30.33 21.15
C ALA A 39 19.35 -29.28 22.28
N GLN A 40 19.98 -28.12 22.10
CA GLN A 40 20.04 -27.04 23.07
C GLN A 40 19.68 -25.70 22.40
N PRO A 41 18.45 -25.56 21.85
CA PRO A 41 18.07 -24.39 21.08
C PRO A 41 18.05 -23.13 21.94
N TRP A 42 18.19 -21.96 21.31
CA TRP A 42 17.88 -20.69 21.95
C TRP A 42 16.38 -20.56 22.19
N LYS A 43 15.99 -19.87 23.26
CA LYS A 43 14.57 -19.68 23.58
C LYS A 43 13.90 -18.61 22.70
N THR A 44 14.65 -17.60 22.29
CA THR A 44 14.14 -16.47 21.50
C THR A 44 15.01 -16.22 20.28
N ILE A 45 14.42 -15.61 19.26
CA ILE A 45 15.12 -15.24 18.03
C ILE A 45 16.15 -14.16 18.36
N GLN A 46 15.77 -13.17 19.17
CA GLN A 46 16.68 -12.12 19.62
C GLN A 46 17.90 -12.68 20.37
N ARG A 47 17.74 -13.74 21.16
CA ARG A 47 18.86 -14.34 21.89
C ARG A 47 19.88 -14.96 20.94
N ALA A 48 19.43 -15.61 19.87
CA ALA A 48 20.33 -16.17 18.86
C ALA A 48 21.16 -15.08 18.17
N ILE A 49 20.54 -13.94 17.84
CA ILE A 49 21.23 -12.77 17.28
C ILE A 49 22.24 -12.20 18.29
N GLN A 50 21.85 -12.01 19.56
CA GLN A 50 22.74 -11.54 20.62
C GLN A 50 23.89 -12.50 20.93
N ALA A 51 23.72 -13.79 20.64
CA ALA A 51 24.75 -14.81 20.81
C ALA A 51 25.77 -14.85 19.66
N GLY A 52 25.60 -14.02 18.63
CA GLY A 52 26.58 -13.85 17.56
C GLY A 52 26.17 -14.42 16.21
N ALA A 53 24.88 -14.67 15.96
CA ALA A 53 24.43 -15.02 14.61
C ALA A 53 24.65 -13.83 13.64
N VAL A 54 25.31 -14.10 12.53
CA VAL A 54 25.76 -13.10 11.55
C VAL A 54 25.34 -13.49 10.13
N PRO A 55 25.47 -12.59 9.14
CA PRO A 55 25.14 -12.93 7.76
C PRO A 55 25.93 -14.14 7.24
N GLY A 56 25.23 -15.05 6.57
CA GLY A 56 25.71 -16.39 6.22
C GLY A 56 25.09 -17.48 7.10
N ASP A 57 24.78 -17.16 8.36
CA ASP A 57 24.14 -18.11 9.28
C ASP A 57 22.63 -18.25 9.02
N THR A 58 22.05 -19.34 9.52
CA THR A 58 20.63 -19.65 9.44
C THR A 58 20.04 -19.96 10.82
N LEU A 59 18.92 -19.33 11.17
CA LEU A 59 18.12 -19.62 12.36
C LEU A 59 16.90 -20.44 11.95
N ILE A 60 16.85 -21.69 12.40
CA ILE A 60 15.72 -22.61 12.27
C ILE A 60 14.79 -22.45 13.46
N ILE A 61 13.60 -21.91 13.23
CA ILE A 61 12.65 -21.55 14.28
C ILE A 61 11.54 -22.61 14.36
N ARG A 62 11.39 -23.26 15.50
CA ARG A 62 10.36 -24.28 15.74
C ARG A 62 8.99 -23.66 16.01
N SER A 63 7.95 -24.47 15.91
CA SER A 63 6.58 -24.03 16.13
C SER A 63 6.41 -23.35 17.49
N GLY A 64 5.73 -22.21 17.52
CA GLY A 64 5.49 -21.47 18.74
C GLY A 64 4.98 -20.05 18.50
N VAL A 65 4.45 -19.44 19.57
CA VAL A 65 4.14 -18.02 19.62
C VAL A 65 5.25 -17.29 20.36
N TYR A 66 5.96 -16.42 19.65
CA TYR A 66 7.12 -15.67 20.12
C TYR A 66 6.72 -14.21 20.36
N ARG A 67 6.49 -13.84 21.62
CA ARG A 67 6.17 -12.47 22.02
C ARG A 67 7.45 -11.68 22.24
N GLU A 68 8.11 -11.29 21.16
CA GLU A 68 9.39 -10.59 21.18
C GLU A 68 9.48 -9.53 20.08
N GLY A 69 10.47 -8.64 20.20
CA GLY A 69 10.88 -7.73 19.14
C GLY A 69 12.25 -8.15 18.66
N ILE A 70 12.42 -8.30 17.35
CA ILE A 70 13.68 -8.69 16.73
C ILE A 70 14.40 -7.41 16.31
N PHE A 71 15.58 -7.21 16.86
CA PHE A 71 16.47 -6.09 16.59
C PHE A 71 17.78 -6.59 15.99
N ILE A 72 18.02 -6.21 14.73
CA ILE A 72 19.27 -6.44 14.03
C ILE A 72 20.19 -5.25 14.28
N PRO A 73 21.35 -5.43 14.94
CA PRO A 73 22.23 -4.34 15.30
C PRO A 73 22.95 -3.74 14.07
N THR A 74 23.37 -2.48 14.18
CA THR A 74 24.26 -1.85 13.21
C THR A 74 25.62 -2.53 13.29
N SER A 75 26.09 -3.08 12.17
CA SER A 75 27.39 -3.74 12.09
C SER A 75 27.86 -3.79 10.63
N PRO A 76 29.18 -3.61 10.36
CA PRO A 76 29.74 -3.76 9.03
C PRO A 76 29.41 -5.11 8.36
N LEU A 77 29.15 -6.16 9.16
CA LEU A 77 28.77 -7.47 8.63
C LEU A 77 27.41 -7.46 7.95
N PHE A 78 26.48 -6.62 8.41
CA PHE A 78 25.12 -6.50 7.88
C PHE A 78 24.99 -5.44 6.79
N LYS A 79 26.10 -4.77 6.41
CA LYS A 79 26.11 -3.84 5.28
C LYS A 79 26.00 -4.57 3.95
N SER A 80 25.33 -3.96 2.99
CA SER A 80 25.42 -4.33 1.59
C SER A 80 26.85 -4.14 1.09
N PRO A 81 27.50 -5.18 0.54
CA PRO A 81 28.76 -5.03 -0.19
C PRO A 81 28.68 -4.03 -1.36
N ASN A 82 27.53 -3.93 -2.01
CA ASN A 82 27.22 -2.97 -3.07
C ASN A 82 25.77 -2.46 -2.95
N PRO A 83 25.56 -1.20 -2.51
CA PRO A 83 24.24 -0.62 -2.34
C PRO A 83 23.46 -0.44 -3.65
N ASP A 84 24.08 -0.61 -4.82
CA ASP A 84 23.40 -0.53 -6.12
C ASP A 84 22.98 -1.90 -6.67
N LEU A 85 23.15 -3.00 -5.92
CA LEU A 85 22.81 -4.35 -6.37
C LEU A 85 21.82 -5.06 -5.43
N ARG A 86 20.96 -5.89 -6.06
CA ARG A 86 20.12 -6.85 -5.35
C ARG A 86 20.90 -8.13 -5.03
N ASN A 87 20.69 -8.67 -3.83
CA ASN A 87 21.24 -9.94 -3.35
C ASN A 87 22.78 -9.99 -3.34
N ASP A 88 23.40 -8.88 -2.98
CA ASP A 88 24.84 -8.75 -2.84
C ASP A 88 25.30 -9.31 -1.48
N GLY A 89 25.98 -10.45 -1.51
CA GLY A 89 26.66 -11.01 -0.34
C GLY A 89 25.82 -11.91 0.58
N PRO A 90 26.45 -12.48 1.63
CA PRO A 90 25.79 -13.37 2.57
C PRO A 90 24.73 -12.62 3.40
N LYS A 91 23.63 -13.30 3.72
CA LYS A 91 22.49 -12.74 4.47
C LYS A 91 22.22 -13.57 5.71
N LEU A 92 21.73 -12.95 6.79
CA LEU A 92 21.25 -13.71 7.94
C LEU A 92 19.86 -14.26 7.59
N THR A 93 19.69 -15.59 7.70
CA THR A 93 18.42 -16.24 7.38
C THR A 93 17.62 -16.53 8.64
N LEU A 94 16.40 -16.00 8.73
CA LEU A 94 15.38 -16.34 9.72
C LEU A 94 14.33 -17.20 9.03
N GLN A 95 14.22 -18.48 9.38
CA GLN A 95 13.27 -19.37 8.71
C GLN A 95 12.55 -20.29 9.69
N SER A 96 11.28 -20.55 9.42
CA SER A 96 10.56 -21.63 10.11
C SER A 96 11.22 -22.98 9.80
N ALA A 97 11.18 -23.88 10.78
CA ALA A 97 11.44 -25.28 10.52
C ALA A 97 10.39 -25.85 9.56
N GLU A 98 10.74 -26.90 8.82
CA GLU A 98 9.81 -27.55 7.89
C GLU A 98 8.51 -27.95 8.59
N GLY A 99 7.38 -27.53 8.04
CA GLY A 99 6.04 -27.78 8.60
C GLY A 99 5.73 -27.05 9.91
N ALA A 100 6.62 -26.17 10.40
CA ALA A 100 6.41 -25.46 11.65
C ALA A 100 5.52 -24.22 11.47
N THR A 101 4.67 -23.97 12.48
CA THR A 101 3.87 -22.74 12.57
C THR A 101 4.52 -21.79 13.56
N VAL A 102 5.13 -20.72 13.05
CA VAL A 102 5.87 -19.74 13.85
C VAL A 102 5.15 -18.40 13.79
N VAL A 103 4.66 -17.92 14.94
CA VAL A 103 3.96 -16.63 15.04
C VAL A 103 4.75 -15.69 15.95
N ILE A 104 5.23 -14.58 15.41
CA ILE A 104 5.96 -13.55 16.16
C ILE A 104 4.98 -12.41 16.45
N LYS A 105 4.82 -12.06 17.72
CA LYS A 105 3.84 -11.08 18.19
C LYS A 105 4.47 -9.88 18.89
N GLY A 106 4.08 -8.68 18.48
CA GLY A 106 4.39 -7.43 19.19
C GLY A 106 3.52 -7.19 20.44
N SER A 107 2.56 -8.08 20.71
CA SER A 107 1.59 -7.95 21.81
C SER A 107 1.92 -8.82 23.02
N ASP A 108 1.42 -8.42 24.17
CA ASP A 108 1.46 -9.21 25.41
C ASP A 108 0.05 -9.55 25.88
N LEU A 109 -0.10 -10.70 26.53
CA LEU A 109 -1.34 -11.05 27.22
C LEU A 109 -1.42 -10.31 28.54
N LEU A 110 -2.56 -9.67 28.77
CA LEU A 110 -2.94 -9.27 30.12
C LEU A 110 -3.28 -10.53 30.93
N ALA A 111 -2.83 -10.59 32.18
CA ALA A 111 -3.00 -11.75 33.03
C ALA A 111 -4.48 -12.14 33.16
N ARG A 112 -4.82 -13.36 32.74
CA ARG A 112 -6.19 -13.92 32.84
C ARG A 112 -6.61 -14.01 34.30
N ASN A 113 -7.87 -13.71 34.61
CA ASN A 113 -8.46 -13.91 35.94
C ASN A 113 -7.75 -13.19 37.10
N ALA A 114 -6.92 -12.19 36.83
CA ALA A 114 -6.16 -11.50 37.86
C ALA A 114 -6.99 -10.45 38.64
N GLY A 115 -8.29 -10.31 38.35
CA GLY A 115 -9.14 -9.28 38.94
C GLY A 115 -8.68 -7.85 38.61
N LEU A 116 -7.90 -7.70 37.54
CA LEU A 116 -7.29 -6.44 37.14
C LEU A 116 -8.25 -5.54 36.36
N TRP A 117 -9.41 -6.05 35.95
CA TRP A 117 -10.46 -5.23 35.38
C TRP A 117 -11.53 -4.95 36.42
N VAL A 118 -11.66 -3.69 36.81
CA VAL A 118 -12.73 -3.22 37.70
C VAL A 118 -13.73 -2.39 36.91
N ARG A 119 -14.95 -2.27 37.42
CA ARG A 119 -15.91 -1.34 36.83
C ARG A 119 -15.37 0.09 36.98
N ALA A 120 -15.44 0.87 35.91
CA ALA A 120 -15.18 2.29 36.01
C ALA A 120 -16.31 2.94 36.84
N GLU A 121 -15.98 3.84 37.74
CA GLU A 121 -16.92 4.54 38.63
C GLU A 121 -16.78 6.07 38.46
N ALA A 122 -17.78 6.84 38.86
CA ALA A 122 -17.65 8.30 38.88
C ALA A 122 -16.51 8.73 39.83
N PRO A 123 -15.65 9.70 39.46
CA PRO A 123 -15.75 10.65 38.33
C PRO A 123 -15.06 10.19 37.03
N GLU A 124 -14.64 8.93 36.92
CA GLU A 124 -14.01 8.40 35.69
C GLU A 124 -15.00 8.25 34.53
N LEU A 125 -16.30 8.32 34.82
CA LEU A 125 -17.43 8.28 33.89
C LEU A 125 -18.05 9.68 33.70
N PRO A 126 -18.55 10.04 32.50
CA PRO A 126 -19.31 11.27 32.32
C PRO A 126 -20.63 11.17 33.09
N ALA A 127 -21.22 12.32 33.43
CA ALA A 127 -22.40 12.41 34.28
C ALA A 127 -23.48 11.36 33.95
N SER A 128 -23.75 10.52 34.95
CA SER A 128 -24.79 9.50 35.04
C SER A 128 -25.06 8.68 33.76
N PRO A 129 -24.38 7.54 33.53
CA PRO A 129 -24.80 6.63 32.48
C PRO A 129 -26.27 6.25 32.67
N ALA A 130 -27.07 6.36 31.60
CA ALA A 130 -28.48 5.94 31.63
C ALA A 130 -28.58 4.51 32.19
N ALA A 131 -29.61 4.23 32.99
CA ALA A 131 -29.86 2.90 33.51
C ALA A 131 -29.90 1.87 32.35
N GLY A 132 -29.02 0.87 32.39
CA GLY A 132 -28.84 -0.10 31.29
C GLY A 132 -27.66 0.19 30.33
N SER A 133 -26.85 1.23 30.57
CA SER A 133 -25.66 1.49 29.75
C SER A 133 -24.63 0.34 29.84
N PRO A 134 -24.02 -0.07 28.71
CA PRO A 134 -23.04 -1.15 28.67
C PRO A 134 -21.82 -0.86 29.54
N ARG A 135 -21.34 -1.91 30.23
CA ARG A 135 -20.30 -1.84 31.28
C ARG A 135 -18.97 -1.38 30.70
N ILE A 136 -18.43 -0.29 31.26
CA ILE A 136 -17.06 0.17 31.00
C ILE A 136 -16.15 -0.37 32.10
N TRP A 137 -15.05 -0.96 31.68
CA TRP A 137 -14.06 -1.59 32.54
C TRP A 137 -12.77 -0.79 32.51
N ARG A 138 -12.15 -0.63 33.68
CA ARG A 138 -10.84 0.01 33.87
C ARG A 138 -9.82 -1.05 34.26
N TYR A 139 -8.70 -1.07 33.57
CA TYR A 139 -7.55 -1.88 33.95
C TYR A 139 -6.79 -1.22 35.12
N THR A 140 -6.56 -1.97 36.20
CA THR A 140 -5.88 -1.51 37.41
C THR A 140 -4.41 -1.90 37.46
N GLY A 141 -3.96 -2.77 36.55
CA GLY A 141 -2.56 -3.13 36.43
C GLY A 141 -1.68 -1.99 35.90
N VAL A 142 -0.37 -2.15 36.02
CA VAL A 142 0.61 -1.18 35.52
C VAL A 142 0.70 -1.28 34.00
N LEU A 143 0.62 -0.13 33.31
CA LEU A 143 0.80 -0.02 31.87
C LEU A 143 1.98 0.90 31.56
N ASN A 144 3.02 0.32 30.99
CA ASN A 144 4.20 1.06 30.56
C ASN A 144 4.12 1.54 29.11
N VAL A 145 3.03 1.18 28.40
CA VAL A 145 2.85 1.45 26.97
C VAL A 145 1.56 2.22 26.71
N ASN A 146 1.55 3.08 25.69
CA ASN A 146 0.31 3.63 25.15
C ASN A 146 -0.25 2.63 24.13
N VAL A 147 -1.28 1.89 24.53
CA VAL A 147 -1.86 0.81 23.72
C VAL A 147 -2.50 1.38 22.45
N GLN A 148 -2.01 0.97 21.28
CA GLN A 148 -2.54 1.34 19.96
C GLN A 148 -3.53 0.31 19.41
N GLN A 149 -3.41 -0.95 19.80
CA GLN A 149 -4.33 -2.03 19.46
C GLN A 149 -4.61 -2.92 20.67
N LEU A 150 -5.85 -3.40 20.75
CA LEU A 150 -6.30 -4.34 21.77
C LEU A 150 -7.11 -5.43 21.07
N PHE A 151 -6.76 -6.69 21.33
CA PHE A 151 -7.41 -7.86 20.77
C PHE A 151 -8.05 -8.70 21.87
N VAL A 152 -9.28 -9.15 21.64
CA VAL A 152 -10.05 -9.97 22.58
C VAL A 152 -10.33 -11.32 21.96
N HIS A 153 -10.12 -12.37 22.74
CA HIS A 153 -10.42 -13.75 22.39
C HIS A 153 -11.63 -14.25 23.18
N ALA A 154 -12.31 -15.28 22.67
CA ALA A 154 -13.39 -15.92 23.39
C ALA A 154 -12.88 -16.69 24.63
N GLU A 155 -13.78 -16.93 25.57
CA GLU A 155 -13.46 -17.72 26.77
C GLU A 155 -13.01 -19.14 26.39
N GLY A 156 -11.92 -19.61 26.99
CA GLY A 156 -11.32 -20.92 26.70
C GLY A 156 -10.33 -20.94 25.54
N GLU A 157 -10.26 -19.89 24.71
CA GLU A 157 -9.29 -19.81 23.63
C GLU A 157 -7.85 -19.62 24.15
N ASN A 158 -6.88 -20.15 23.39
CA ASN A 158 -5.46 -20.06 23.72
C ASN A 158 -4.65 -19.38 22.60
N PRO A 159 -4.42 -18.05 22.68
CA PRO A 159 -3.66 -17.30 21.70
C PRO A 159 -2.15 -17.57 21.73
N ASP A 160 -1.66 -18.41 22.66
CA ASP A 160 -0.28 -18.91 22.66
C ASP A 160 -0.14 -20.29 21.99
N ASN A 161 -1.25 -20.90 21.53
CA ASN A 161 -1.19 -22.05 20.63
C ASN A 161 -0.92 -21.53 19.20
N PRO A 162 0.17 -21.95 18.52
CA PRO A 162 0.56 -21.39 17.22
C PRO A 162 -0.45 -21.66 16.11
N ALA A 163 -1.05 -22.85 16.05
CA ALA A 163 -2.06 -23.18 15.03
C ALA A 163 -3.30 -22.30 15.21
N PHE A 164 -3.76 -22.15 16.45
CA PHE A 164 -4.87 -21.26 16.80
C PHE A 164 -4.52 -19.81 16.48
N ALA A 165 -3.33 -19.35 16.87
CA ALA A 165 -2.85 -17.99 16.70
C ALA A 165 -2.68 -17.60 15.22
N VAL A 166 -2.63 -18.54 14.28
CA VAL A 166 -2.74 -18.29 12.83
C VAL A 166 -4.20 -18.19 12.40
N SER A 167 -5.04 -19.15 12.77
CA SER A 167 -6.46 -19.17 12.36
C SER A 167 -7.31 -18.06 12.99
N ASN A 168 -6.93 -17.58 14.17
CA ASN A 168 -7.65 -16.56 14.92
C ASN A 168 -6.65 -15.55 15.51
N PRO A 169 -6.53 -14.35 14.90
CA PRO A 169 -5.67 -13.28 15.42
C PRO A 169 -6.18 -12.68 16.74
N GLY A 170 -7.42 -12.97 17.11
CA GLY A 170 -8.19 -12.24 18.10
C GLY A 170 -9.02 -11.15 17.43
N THR A 171 -10.11 -10.77 18.08
CA THR A 171 -10.97 -9.70 17.59
C THR A 171 -10.36 -8.35 17.95
N PRO A 172 -9.99 -7.49 16.98
CA PRO A 172 -9.54 -6.14 17.27
C PRO A 172 -10.69 -5.28 17.79
N LEU A 173 -10.41 -4.45 18.78
CA LEU A 173 -11.34 -3.41 19.21
C LEU A 173 -11.01 -2.07 18.57
N THR A 174 -12.03 -1.23 18.42
CA THR A 174 -11.84 0.13 17.91
C THR A 174 -11.20 1.00 19.00
N LYS A 175 -9.99 1.51 18.72
CA LYS A 175 -9.35 2.53 19.57
C LYS A 175 -10.11 3.85 19.44
N LEU A 176 -10.51 4.45 20.55
CA LEU A 176 -11.05 5.81 20.59
C LEU A 176 -9.94 6.80 20.93
N GLY A 177 -9.83 7.82 20.09
CA GLY A 177 -8.86 8.89 20.25
C GLY A 177 -7.42 8.52 19.94
N TYR A 178 -6.69 9.53 19.49
CA TYR A 178 -5.26 9.49 19.26
C TYR A 178 -4.58 10.49 20.21
N PRO A 179 -3.35 10.23 20.68
CA PRO A 179 -2.64 11.18 21.53
C PRO A 179 -2.46 12.51 20.79
N THR A 180 -3.14 13.56 21.26
CA THR A 180 -3.20 14.88 20.59
C THR A 180 -1.89 15.67 20.59
N GLY A 181 -0.86 15.19 21.30
CA GLY A 181 0.45 15.83 21.36
C GLY A 181 1.49 15.33 20.36
N TYR A 182 1.20 14.26 19.60
CA TYR A 182 2.23 13.58 18.78
C TYR A 182 2.07 13.77 17.27
N PHE A 183 0.87 14.11 16.82
CA PHE A 183 0.65 14.50 15.44
C PHE A 183 0.94 16.01 15.37
N GLY A 184 2.10 16.41 14.85
CA GLY A 184 2.38 17.82 14.57
C GLY A 184 1.52 18.31 13.39
N ASN A 185 2.15 18.53 12.23
CA ASN A 185 1.48 18.91 10.98
C ASN A 185 0.58 17.80 10.36
N TRP A 186 0.34 16.70 11.10
CA TRP A 186 -0.38 15.50 10.66
C TRP A 186 -1.75 15.33 11.32
N VAL A 187 -2.14 16.20 12.27
CA VAL A 187 -3.52 16.24 12.82
C VAL A 187 -4.50 16.47 11.67
N GLY A 188 -5.57 15.68 11.60
CA GLY A 188 -6.58 15.72 10.54
C GLY A 188 -6.16 15.07 9.21
N LYS A 189 -4.86 14.79 9.02
CA LYS A 189 -4.35 14.04 7.85
C LYS A 189 -4.31 12.54 8.08
N CYS A 190 -4.05 12.11 9.32
CA CYS A 190 -4.04 10.69 9.71
C CYS A 190 -5.28 10.28 10.51
N ASP A 191 -6.16 11.22 10.86
CA ASP A 191 -7.35 10.92 11.65
C ASP A 191 -8.46 10.29 10.79
N PRO A 192 -9.19 9.29 11.31
CA PRO A 192 -10.41 8.83 10.67
C PRO A 192 -11.43 9.98 10.54
N PRO A 193 -12.17 10.07 9.42
CA PRO A 193 -13.11 11.17 9.15
C PRO A 193 -14.18 11.38 10.24
N ASP A 194 -14.48 10.36 11.02
CA ASP A 194 -15.58 10.36 12.00
C ASP A 194 -15.10 10.43 13.47
N MET A 195 -13.81 10.73 13.71
CA MET A 195 -13.26 10.81 15.07
C MET A 195 -13.22 12.24 15.61
N PRO A 196 -13.67 12.50 16.85
CA PRO A 196 -13.49 13.78 17.51
C PRO A 196 -11.99 14.06 17.72
N VAL A 197 -11.51 15.20 17.24
CA VAL A 197 -10.19 15.72 17.59
C VAL A 197 -10.22 16.06 19.08
N GLY A 198 -9.29 15.53 19.87
CA GLY A 198 -9.26 15.82 21.31
C GLY A 198 -9.03 17.31 21.56
N GLU A 199 -9.87 17.91 22.40
CA GLU A 199 -9.68 19.28 22.88
C GLU A 199 -8.47 19.35 23.81
N THR A 200 -7.55 20.28 23.56
CA THR A 200 -6.51 20.67 24.52
C THR A 200 -7.04 21.82 25.37
N SER A 201 -7.10 21.63 26.69
CA SER A 201 -7.26 22.75 27.63
C SER A 201 -5.86 23.16 28.12
N PRO A 202 -5.43 24.43 27.99
CA PRO A 202 -4.16 24.88 28.55
C PRO A 202 -4.30 25.07 30.07
N GLY A 203 -3.52 24.34 30.85
CA GLY A 203 -3.45 24.44 32.31
C GLY A 203 -2.31 23.60 32.89
N SER A 204 -1.80 23.96 34.07
CA SER A 204 -0.60 23.41 34.73
C SER A 204 -0.68 21.94 35.17
N ARG A 205 -1.78 21.25 34.87
CA ARG A 205 -1.92 19.79 34.94
C ARG A 205 -2.50 19.32 33.61
N TRP A 206 -1.82 18.37 32.97
CA TRP A 206 -2.19 17.89 31.65
C TRP A 206 -3.02 16.62 31.80
N ASP A 207 -4.30 16.69 31.43
CA ASP A 207 -5.22 15.55 31.37
C ASP A 207 -5.70 15.44 29.91
N ALA A 208 -4.81 14.95 29.03
CA ALA A 208 -5.18 14.69 27.64
C ALA A 208 -5.84 13.32 27.54
N GLY A 209 -7.13 13.32 27.84
CA GLY A 209 -8.05 12.32 27.35
C GLY A 209 -9.14 13.08 26.62
N ILE A 210 -9.66 12.51 25.54
CA ILE A 210 -10.95 12.94 25.02
C ILE A 210 -11.93 13.01 26.21
N THR A 211 -12.56 14.16 26.45
CA THR A 211 -13.63 14.34 27.44
C THR A 211 -14.91 13.55 27.12
N SER A 212 -14.90 12.73 26.07
CA SER A 212 -16.11 12.15 25.49
C SER A 212 -16.14 10.62 25.51
N LEU A 213 -16.28 10.08 26.72
CA LEU A 213 -16.93 8.79 26.98
C LEU A 213 -18.36 8.71 26.37
N GLN A 214 -18.95 9.83 25.92
CA GLN A 214 -20.18 9.89 25.09
C GLN A 214 -20.08 9.05 23.80
N TYR A 215 -18.88 8.82 23.25
CA TYR A 215 -18.69 8.10 21.97
C TYR A 215 -18.45 6.59 22.14
N MET A 216 -18.25 6.12 23.37
CA MET A 216 -18.19 4.69 23.64
C MET A 216 -19.50 4.00 23.24
N ALA A 217 -20.63 4.71 23.10
CA ALA A 217 -21.94 4.15 22.72
C ALA A 217 -22.14 3.91 21.21
N GLY A 218 -21.41 4.60 20.32
CA GLY A 218 -21.70 4.66 18.87
C GLY A 218 -20.78 3.84 17.95
N ALA A 219 -19.78 3.15 18.50
CA ALA A 219 -18.75 2.50 17.69
C ALA A 219 -19.19 1.19 17.00
N ARG A 220 -18.59 0.93 15.83
CA ARG A 220 -18.75 -0.29 15.03
C ARG A 220 -17.99 -1.47 15.66
N GLY A 221 -18.39 -2.71 15.37
CA GLY A 221 -17.66 -3.93 15.81
C GLY A 221 -18.07 -4.51 17.17
N LEU A 222 -17.16 -5.25 17.82
CA LEU A 222 -17.37 -6.01 19.07
C LEU A 222 -17.05 -5.22 20.35
N GLY A 223 -16.50 -4.01 20.25
CA GLY A 223 -16.18 -3.17 21.40
C GLY A 223 -15.20 -2.03 21.08
N THR A 224 -14.94 -1.20 22.08
CA THR A 224 -14.06 -0.03 22.01
C THR A 224 -13.11 0.03 23.19
N PHE A 225 -11.97 0.67 23.01
CA PHE A 225 -11.04 0.96 24.10
C PHE A 225 -10.40 2.33 23.94
N TYR A 226 -9.87 2.88 25.03
CA TYR A 226 -8.98 4.05 24.99
C TYR A 226 -7.96 4.01 26.12
N CYS A 227 -6.83 4.66 25.90
CA CYS A 227 -5.77 4.79 26.89
C CYS A 227 -5.67 6.26 27.33
N ARG A 228 -5.93 6.53 28.61
CA ARG A 228 -5.75 7.86 29.22
C ARG A 228 -4.33 7.99 29.77
N GLU A 229 -3.66 9.09 29.44
CA GLU A 229 -2.36 9.46 30.01
C GLU A 229 -2.57 10.62 31.00
N ALA A 230 -2.01 10.50 32.20
CA ALA A 230 -2.00 11.55 33.22
C ALA A 230 -0.56 11.96 33.53
N GLY A 231 -0.32 13.26 33.64
CA GLY A 231 1.02 13.81 33.83
C GLY A 231 1.06 15.31 34.08
N HIS A 232 2.24 15.89 33.96
CA HIS A 232 2.48 17.34 34.12
C HIS A 232 3.37 17.88 33.00
N VAL A 233 3.46 19.21 32.88
CA VAL A 233 4.37 19.87 31.94
C VAL A 233 5.59 20.39 32.70
N GLU A 234 6.78 19.96 32.29
CA GLU A 234 8.05 20.41 32.85
C GLU A 234 8.96 20.89 31.71
N GLY A 235 9.46 22.13 31.80
CA GLY A 235 10.34 22.70 30.77
C GLY A 235 9.76 22.75 29.35
N GLY A 236 8.42 22.84 29.22
CA GLY A 236 7.73 22.81 27.93
C GLY A 236 7.52 21.42 27.32
N ARG A 237 7.84 20.34 28.06
CA ARG A 237 7.60 18.94 27.66
C ARG A 237 6.55 18.30 28.55
N VAL A 238 5.74 17.40 27.99
CA VAL A 238 4.78 16.58 28.74
C VAL A 238 5.52 15.41 29.38
N VAL A 239 5.45 15.31 30.70
CA VAL A 239 5.94 14.17 31.49
C VAL A 239 4.74 13.31 31.84
N VAL A 240 4.66 12.10 31.27
CA VAL A 240 3.59 11.13 31.55
C VAL A 240 3.94 10.32 32.79
N GLU A 241 3.11 10.42 33.83
CA GLU A 241 3.31 9.71 35.10
C GLU A 241 2.54 8.38 35.14
N ARG A 242 1.36 8.34 34.52
CA ARG A 242 0.47 7.17 34.57
C ARG A 242 -0.32 6.98 33.29
N ARG A 243 -0.51 5.71 32.90
CA ARG A 243 -1.43 5.29 31.84
C ARG A 243 -2.55 4.43 32.40
N THR A 244 -3.78 4.66 31.94
CA THR A 244 -4.96 3.89 32.35
C THR A 244 -5.73 3.44 31.12
N LEU A 245 -5.95 2.14 30.98
CA LEU A 245 -6.71 1.54 29.89
C LEU A 245 -8.16 1.35 30.29
N PHE A 246 -9.06 1.77 29.41
CA PHE A 246 -10.50 1.59 29.53
C PHE A 246 -11.03 0.80 28.35
N LEU A 247 -12.00 -0.06 28.61
CA LEU A 247 -12.55 -1.02 27.67
C LEU A 247 -14.07 -1.10 27.79
N ARG A 248 -14.77 -1.15 26.66
CA ARG A 248 -16.17 -1.54 26.55
C ARG A 248 -16.30 -2.68 25.56
N LEU A 249 -16.85 -3.80 26.00
CA LEU A 249 -17.30 -4.87 25.12
C LEU A 249 -18.76 -4.64 24.75
N LYS A 250 -19.14 -4.89 23.50
CA LYS A 250 -20.47 -4.61 22.96
C LYS A 250 -21.57 -5.41 23.68
N ASP A 251 -21.27 -6.64 24.05
CA ASP A 251 -22.13 -7.55 24.82
C ASP A 251 -22.10 -7.29 26.34
N GLY A 252 -21.21 -6.41 26.81
CA GLY A 252 -21.01 -6.12 28.23
C GLY A 252 -20.33 -7.25 29.01
N ALA A 253 -19.66 -8.19 28.34
CA ALA A 253 -18.92 -9.28 28.96
C ALA A 253 -17.87 -8.76 29.97
N ASP A 254 -17.51 -9.63 30.91
CA ASP A 254 -16.47 -9.37 31.91
C ASP A 254 -15.08 -9.68 31.32
N PRO A 255 -14.21 -8.68 31.11
CA PRO A 255 -12.88 -8.85 30.54
C PRO A 255 -11.98 -9.76 31.37
N ASN A 256 -12.25 -9.94 32.68
CA ASN A 256 -11.44 -10.82 33.52
C ASN A 256 -11.50 -12.28 33.07
N ARG A 257 -12.58 -12.69 32.38
CA ARG A 257 -12.79 -14.06 31.88
C ARG A 257 -12.19 -14.30 30.50
N LEU A 258 -11.72 -13.24 29.83
CA LEU A 258 -11.32 -13.30 28.43
C LEU A 258 -9.80 -13.18 28.30
N PRO A 259 -9.16 -13.90 27.37
CA PRO A 259 -7.79 -13.60 26.97
C PRO A 259 -7.78 -12.26 26.22
N ILE A 260 -6.96 -11.33 26.70
CA ILE A 260 -6.84 -9.98 26.13
C ILE A 260 -5.38 -9.73 25.80
N GLU A 261 -5.10 -9.43 24.54
CA GLU A 261 -3.79 -9.02 24.07
C GLU A 261 -3.75 -7.50 23.89
N ILE A 262 -2.69 -6.86 24.40
CA ILE A 262 -2.41 -5.44 24.16
C ILE A 262 -1.16 -5.29 23.31
N SER A 263 -1.16 -4.33 22.39
CA SER A 263 0.05 -3.96 21.68
C SER A 263 1.09 -3.38 22.64
N ALA A 264 2.29 -3.97 22.66
CA ALA A 264 3.35 -3.61 23.61
C ALA A 264 4.61 -3.09 22.91
N ARG A 265 5.03 -3.76 21.85
CA ARG A 265 6.30 -3.51 21.16
C ARG A 265 6.09 -2.60 19.95
N PRO A 266 6.86 -1.50 19.80
CA PRO A 266 6.73 -0.61 18.66
C PRO A 266 7.01 -1.29 17.33
N THR A 267 8.03 -2.14 17.26
CA THR A 267 8.37 -2.93 16.08
C THR A 267 8.51 -4.40 16.44
N VAL A 268 8.14 -5.26 15.50
CA VAL A 268 8.28 -6.72 15.63
C VAL A 268 9.59 -7.19 14.99
N LEU A 269 10.03 -6.50 13.93
CA LEU A 269 11.34 -6.64 13.32
C LEU A 269 11.88 -5.23 13.02
N ARG A 270 13.10 -4.95 13.44
CA ARG A 270 13.78 -3.68 13.16
C ARG A 270 15.24 -3.91 12.88
N VAL A 271 15.69 -3.40 11.74
CA VAL A 271 17.11 -3.19 11.48
C VAL A 271 17.52 -1.85 12.07
N ALA A 272 18.58 -1.86 12.87
CA ALA A 272 19.18 -0.65 13.40
C ALA A 272 19.73 0.22 12.26
N ASP A 273 19.45 1.51 12.35
CA ASP A 273 19.83 2.49 11.35
C ASP A 273 20.89 3.43 11.94
N ASP A 274 22.00 3.64 11.23
CA ASP A 274 23.01 4.65 11.52
C ASP A 274 22.82 5.93 10.71
N SER A 275 22.08 5.88 9.59
CA SER A 275 21.64 7.05 8.85
C SER A 275 20.43 6.75 7.96
N TRP A 276 19.35 7.53 8.14
CA TRP A 276 18.18 7.53 7.25
C TRP A 276 18.53 7.77 5.77
N ALA A 277 19.73 8.31 5.54
CA ALA A 277 20.24 8.74 4.27
C ALA A 277 20.76 7.59 3.39
N THR A 278 21.40 6.58 4.00
CA THR A 278 22.03 5.47 3.25
C THR A 278 21.36 4.14 3.49
N ARG A 279 20.85 3.87 4.71
CA ARG A 279 20.24 2.59 5.13
C ARG A 279 20.83 1.35 4.44
N ASP A 280 22.16 1.31 4.32
CA ASP A 280 22.93 0.26 3.65
C ASP A 280 23.05 -1.01 4.51
N HIS A 281 22.48 -0.99 5.71
CA HIS A 281 22.42 -2.10 6.65
C HIS A 281 21.14 -2.93 6.47
N GLY A 282 21.23 -4.23 6.75
CA GLY A 282 20.08 -5.11 6.96
C GLY A 282 19.77 -6.06 5.82
N ASN A 283 20.80 -6.75 5.37
CA ASN A 283 20.75 -7.89 4.46
C ASN A 283 20.16 -9.15 5.12
N LEU A 284 18.83 -9.26 5.13
CA LEU A 284 18.11 -10.38 5.74
C LEU A 284 17.43 -11.27 4.71
N ILE A 285 17.27 -12.55 5.06
CA ILE A 285 16.29 -13.45 4.46
C ILE A 285 15.30 -13.85 5.54
N VAL A 286 14.01 -13.68 5.29
CA VAL A 286 12.93 -14.05 6.22
C VAL A 286 11.97 -14.97 5.48
N ARG A 287 11.77 -16.19 5.99
CA ARG A 287 10.98 -17.23 5.31
C ARG A 287 9.94 -17.90 6.19
N GLY A 288 8.72 -18.00 5.68
CA GLY A 288 7.68 -18.84 6.27
C GLY A 288 7.28 -18.47 7.70
N LEU A 289 7.39 -17.19 8.06
CA LEU A 289 7.05 -16.67 9.40
C LEU A 289 5.76 -15.85 9.36
N HIS A 290 4.98 -15.94 10.45
CA HIS A 290 3.82 -15.08 10.68
C HIS A 290 4.18 -13.97 11.65
N PHE A 291 3.82 -12.72 11.34
CA PHE A 291 4.01 -11.55 12.16
C PHE A 291 2.67 -10.90 12.47
N ARG A 292 2.40 -10.62 13.75
CA ARG A 292 1.13 -10.01 14.17
C ARG A 292 1.31 -9.00 15.30
N HIS A 293 0.46 -7.99 15.28
CA HIS A 293 0.29 -6.99 16.33
C HIS A 293 1.53 -6.12 16.54
N SER A 294 1.34 -4.81 16.61
CA SER A 294 2.43 -3.86 16.86
C SER A 294 1.92 -2.64 17.59
N ASN A 295 2.85 -1.83 18.09
CA ASN A 295 2.57 -0.58 18.76
C ASN A 295 3.32 0.59 18.09
N SER A 296 3.51 0.54 16.78
CA SER A 296 4.38 1.42 16.00
C SER A 296 3.98 2.88 16.07
N MET A 297 2.69 3.17 16.18
CA MET A 297 2.19 4.55 16.32
C MET A 297 2.54 5.18 17.67
N TRP A 298 3.00 4.39 18.66
CA TRP A 298 3.46 4.93 19.94
C TRP A 298 4.83 5.61 19.84
N SER A 299 5.75 5.12 19.00
CA SER A 299 7.16 5.52 19.06
C SER A 299 7.52 6.85 18.42
N GLY A 300 6.62 7.55 17.72
CA GLY A 300 7.03 8.77 17.01
C GLY A 300 5.97 9.72 16.47
N GLY A 301 4.67 9.44 16.62
CA GLY A 301 3.62 10.35 16.13
C GLY A 301 3.54 10.50 14.59
N THR A 302 4.36 9.76 13.86
CA THR A 302 4.36 9.65 12.40
C THR A 302 3.89 8.27 11.98
N VAL A 303 3.48 8.12 10.72
CA VAL A 303 3.21 6.81 10.12
C VAL A 303 4.52 6.01 10.13
N SER A 304 4.53 4.87 10.82
CA SER A 304 5.69 3.99 11.00
C SER A 304 5.34 2.56 10.64
N SER A 305 6.34 1.80 10.20
CA SER A 305 6.18 0.38 9.88
C SER A 305 6.43 -0.50 11.09
N ALA A 306 5.59 -1.51 11.28
CA ALA A 306 5.76 -2.51 12.33
C ALA A 306 7.00 -3.38 12.10
N MET A 307 7.37 -3.53 10.83
CA MET A 307 8.59 -4.19 10.40
C MET A 307 9.41 -3.20 9.57
N GLU A 308 10.56 -2.81 10.10
CA GLU A 308 11.52 -1.94 9.42
C GLU A 308 12.69 -2.78 8.94
N THR A 309 12.78 -2.97 7.62
CA THR A 309 13.84 -3.77 7.02
C THR A 309 15.02 -2.90 6.65
N GLY A 310 16.09 -3.58 6.23
CA GLY A 310 17.25 -2.93 5.66
C GLY A 310 17.40 -3.12 4.16
N HIS A 311 18.53 -2.68 3.64
CA HIS A 311 18.91 -2.84 2.24
C HIS A 311 18.87 -4.31 1.82
N SER A 312 18.38 -4.57 0.60
CA SER A 312 18.35 -5.88 -0.04
C SER A 312 17.76 -7.02 0.80
N SER A 313 16.83 -6.73 1.72
CA SER A 313 16.11 -7.78 2.45
C SER A 313 15.18 -8.61 1.54
N LEU A 314 15.12 -9.92 1.77
CA LEU A 314 14.17 -10.84 1.13
C LEU A 314 13.14 -11.34 2.14
N PHE A 315 11.86 -11.19 1.81
CA PHE A 315 10.73 -11.81 2.48
C PHE A 315 10.06 -12.79 1.53
N ASP A 316 9.94 -14.04 1.93
CA ASP A 316 9.42 -15.12 1.08
C ASP A 316 8.45 -16.01 1.88
N GLY A 317 7.21 -16.13 1.42
CA GLY A 317 6.21 -16.97 2.09
C GLY A 317 5.80 -16.48 3.49
N CYS A 318 5.95 -15.19 3.79
CA CYS A 318 5.63 -14.63 5.11
C CYS A 318 4.19 -14.11 5.17
N THR A 319 3.59 -14.11 6.36
CA THR A 319 2.28 -13.50 6.62
C THR A 319 2.44 -12.35 7.62
N ILE A 320 2.01 -11.15 7.26
CA ILE A 320 2.19 -9.91 8.04
C ILE A 320 0.84 -9.25 8.19
N GLU A 321 0.24 -9.40 9.37
CA GLU A 321 -1.16 -9.02 9.56
C GLU A 321 -1.43 -8.34 10.89
N TRP A 322 -2.53 -7.60 10.94
CA TRP A 322 -3.04 -7.00 12.18
C TRP A 322 -2.02 -6.11 12.90
N MET A 323 -1.12 -5.47 12.15
CA MET A 323 -0.24 -4.43 12.69
C MET A 323 -1.03 -3.14 12.93
N ASP A 324 -0.59 -2.30 13.86
CA ASP A 324 -1.30 -1.07 14.21
C ASP A 324 -1.18 0.03 13.16
N CYS A 325 -0.23 -0.06 12.24
CA CYS A 325 -0.02 0.94 11.19
C CYS A 325 0.42 0.26 9.88
N VAL A 326 1.58 0.62 9.32
CA VAL A 326 2.12 -0.04 8.13
C VAL A 326 2.66 -1.41 8.52
N GLY A 327 2.29 -2.46 7.77
CA GLY A 327 2.74 -3.83 8.03
C GLY A 327 4.25 -3.98 7.82
N LEU A 328 4.67 -3.89 6.55
CA LEU A 328 6.07 -4.04 6.13
C LEU A 328 6.60 -2.75 5.51
N GLY A 329 7.69 -2.21 6.07
CA GLY A 329 8.50 -1.16 5.48
C GLY A 329 9.71 -1.78 4.79
N ILE A 330 9.72 -1.82 3.46
CA ILE A 330 10.81 -2.35 2.64
C ILE A 330 11.75 -1.21 2.20
N TRP A 331 13.01 -1.54 1.89
CA TRP A 331 14.02 -0.58 1.42
C TRP A 331 14.56 -0.96 0.04
N ASP A 332 15.53 -0.17 -0.44
CA ASP A 332 16.23 -0.39 -1.70
C ASP A 332 16.69 -1.84 -1.85
N HIS A 333 16.52 -2.35 -3.07
CA HIS A 333 16.82 -3.71 -3.49
C HIS A 333 16.06 -4.81 -2.74
N GLY A 334 15.05 -4.45 -1.94
CA GLY A 334 14.23 -5.39 -1.22
C GLY A 334 13.36 -6.24 -2.14
N THR A 335 13.12 -7.49 -1.72
CA THR A 335 12.23 -8.43 -2.43
C THR A 335 11.18 -8.95 -1.46
N VAL A 336 9.91 -8.84 -1.84
CA VAL A 336 8.77 -9.39 -1.09
C VAL A 336 8.01 -10.32 -2.03
N GLN A 337 8.09 -11.61 -1.79
CA GLN A 337 7.50 -12.61 -2.69
C GLN A 337 6.64 -13.63 -1.95
N ASN A 338 5.56 -14.08 -2.58
CA ASN A 338 4.66 -15.10 -2.03
C ASN A 338 4.13 -14.76 -0.62
N CYS A 339 4.06 -13.48 -0.28
CA CYS A 339 3.69 -13.01 1.06
C CYS A 339 2.23 -12.58 1.13
N VAL A 340 1.67 -12.64 2.34
CA VAL A 340 0.35 -12.10 2.67
C VAL A 340 0.55 -10.88 3.57
N LEU A 341 0.09 -9.71 3.13
CA LEU A 341 0.14 -8.46 3.89
C LEU A 341 -1.28 -7.90 4.05
N SER A 342 -1.95 -8.27 5.14
CA SER A 342 -3.40 -8.09 5.27
C SER A 342 -3.84 -7.50 6.59
N HIS A 343 -4.98 -6.82 6.60
CA HIS A 343 -5.61 -6.31 7.83
C HIS A 343 -4.74 -5.35 8.67
N ASN A 344 -3.73 -4.74 8.07
CA ASN A 344 -2.86 -3.80 8.77
C ASN A 344 -3.55 -2.45 8.94
N GLY A 345 -3.22 -1.75 10.02
CA GLY A 345 -3.92 -0.55 10.46
C GLY A 345 -3.92 0.58 9.45
N ASN A 346 -2.86 0.72 8.64
CA ASN A 346 -2.67 1.78 7.64
C ASN A 346 -2.42 1.24 6.22
N SER A 347 -1.28 0.59 6.00
CA SER A 347 -0.93 -0.02 4.70
C SER A 347 -0.35 -1.41 4.89
N GLY A 348 -0.48 -2.28 3.89
CA GLY A 348 0.19 -3.58 3.89
C GLY A 348 1.70 -3.44 3.70
N LEU A 349 2.09 -2.71 2.65
CA LEU A 349 3.50 -2.48 2.28
C LEU A 349 3.78 -0.99 2.12
N SER A 350 4.95 -0.54 2.54
CA SER A 350 5.47 0.78 2.20
C SER A 350 6.96 0.75 1.91
N ALA A 351 7.43 1.67 1.08
CA ALA A 351 8.83 2.05 1.02
C ALA A 351 8.92 3.58 1.06
N GLY A 352 9.52 4.13 2.11
CA GLY A 352 9.57 5.57 2.37
C GLY A 352 11.00 6.04 2.52
N GLY A 353 11.61 6.50 1.43
CA GLY A 353 12.97 7.03 1.36
C GLY A 353 13.98 6.14 0.61
N GLY A 354 13.68 4.85 0.44
CA GLY A 354 14.43 3.94 -0.42
C GLY A 354 13.45 3.20 -1.31
N CYS A 355 13.51 3.45 -2.62
CA CYS A 355 12.58 2.95 -3.62
C CYS A 355 13.29 2.43 -4.88
N HIS A 356 14.56 2.08 -4.80
CA HIS A 356 15.37 1.63 -5.92
C HIS A 356 15.48 0.10 -5.95
N GLY A 357 15.28 -0.53 -7.11
CA GLY A 357 15.43 -1.97 -7.29
C GLY A 357 14.50 -2.86 -6.47
N ILE A 358 13.30 -2.41 -6.10
CA ILE A 358 12.34 -3.22 -5.30
C ILE A 358 11.60 -4.22 -6.20
N LEU A 359 11.40 -5.45 -5.71
CA LEU A 359 10.51 -6.45 -6.32
C LEU A 359 9.42 -6.89 -5.34
N VAL A 360 8.17 -6.85 -5.80
CA VAL A 360 7.02 -7.43 -5.13
C VAL A 360 6.39 -8.45 -6.07
N SER A 361 6.33 -9.73 -5.70
CA SER A 361 5.84 -10.76 -6.62
C SER A 361 4.97 -11.84 -5.97
N GLY A 362 3.87 -12.23 -6.60
CA GLY A 362 3.02 -13.31 -6.08
C GLY A 362 2.42 -13.04 -4.69
N CYS A 363 2.31 -11.77 -4.29
CA CYS A 363 1.85 -11.38 -2.97
C CYS A 363 0.33 -11.13 -2.96
N ARG A 364 -0.31 -11.37 -1.80
CA ARG A 364 -1.66 -10.90 -1.50
C ARG A 364 -1.58 -9.71 -0.55
N VAL A 365 -2.04 -8.54 -0.99
CA VAL A 365 -2.06 -7.30 -0.20
C VAL A 365 -3.49 -6.79 -0.12
N ASN A 366 -4.20 -7.21 0.92
CA ASN A 366 -5.64 -7.03 0.99
C ASN A 366 -6.17 -6.57 2.34
N GLU A 367 -7.33 -5.90 2.32
CA GLU A 367 -8.08 -5.52 3.52
C GLU A 367 -7.28 -4.66 4.51
N ASN A 368 -6.28 -3.92 4.02
CA ASN A 368 -5.50 -3.00 4.83
C ASN A 368 -6.24 -1.66 5.02
N ASN A 369 -5.68 -0.86 5.93
CA ASN A 369 -6.28 0.33 6.52
C ASN A 369 -7.46 0.03 7.47
N THR A 370 -7.33 -1.00 8.29
CA THR A 370 -8.37 -1.43 9.26
C THR A 370 -8.68 -0.41 10.35
N ARG A 371 -7.82 0.62 10.51
CA ARG A 371 -8.05 1.74 11.43
C ARG A 371 -8.63 2.98 10.75
N HIS A 372 -8.94 2.89 9.46
CA HIS A 372 -9.58 3.95 8.66
C HIS A 372 -8.81 5.27 8.66
N PHE A 373 -7.49 5.21 8.53
CA PHE A 373 -6.69 6.39 8.21
C PHE A 373 -7.21 7.03 6.92
N ASN A 374 -7.03 8.33 6.79
CA ASN A 374 -7.55 9.08 5.65
C ASN A 374 -6.83 8.71 4.33
N PRO A 375 -7.55 8.15 3.33
CA PRO A 375 -6.96 7.68 2.08
C PRO A 375 -6.52 8.80 1.13
N ALA A 376 -6.79 10.06 1.46
CA ALA A 376 -6.28 11.20 0.68
C ALA A 376 -4.79 11.51 0.95
N PHE A 377 -4.16 10.93 1.97
CA PHE A 377 -2.77 11.26 2.35
C PHE A 377 -1.85 10.04 2.42
N HIS A 378 -2.19 9.03 3.21
CA HIS A 378 -1.28 7.90 3.45
C HIS A 378 -2.02 6.71 4.09
N CYS A 379 -2.44 5.74 3.28
CA CYS A 379 -2.91 4.40 3.66
C CYS A 379 -3.32 3.62 2.39
N GLY A 380 -3.69 2.34 2.52
CA GLY A 380 -4.19 1.51 1.42
C GLY A 380 -3.48 0.17 1.33
N GLY A 381 -3.29 -0.36 0.12
CA GLY A 381 -2.51 -1.58 -0.09
C GLY A 381 -1.01 -1.32 0.02
N MET A 382 -0.47 -0.59 -0.95
CA MET A 382 0.96 -0.29 -1.08
C MET A 382 1.21 1.20 -1.33
N LYS A 383 2.19 1.80 -0.65
CA LYS A 383 2.63 3.17 -0.92
C LYS A 383 4.15 3.31 -1.00
N PHE A 384 4.63 3.92 -2.07
CA PHE A 384 6.05 4.12 -2.35
C PHE A 384 6.37 5.60 -2.51
N ILE A 385 7.33 6.09 -1.73
CA ILE A 385 7.77 7.48 -1.66
C ILE A 385 9.30 7.48 -1.69
N PRO A 386 9.96 8.05 -2.71
CA PRO A 386 11.41 8.06 -2.78
C PRO A 386 11.98 9.17 -1.89
N ASN A 387 13.29 9.13 -1.65
CA ASN A 387 13.96 10.21 -0.93
C ASN A 387 14.37 11.33 -1.89
N LEU A 388 13.52 12.34 -2.00
CA LEU A 388 13.74 13.53 -2.83
C LEU A 388 15.01 14.33 -2.46
N SER A 389 15.63 14.09 -1.30
CA SER A 389 16.84 14.81 -0.86
C SER A 389 18.15 14.13 -1.27
N LEU A 390 18.13 12.84 -1.61
CA LEU A 390 19.36 12.05 -1.81
C LEU A 390 19.36 11.31 -3.14
N HIS A 391 18.24 10.69 -3.50
CA HIS A 391 18.10 9.89 -4.71
C HIS A 391 16.67 10.01 -5.22
N ASP A 392 16.49 10.76 -6.31
CA ASP A 392 15.19 10.89 -6.98
C ASP A 392 14.90 9.70 -7.90
N ARG A 393 15.29 8.49 -7.47
CA ARG A 393 15.18 7.24 -8.23
C ARG A 393 14.14 6.33 -7.58
N MET A 394 13.10 6.00 -8.34
CA MET A 394 12.08 5.01 -7.98
C MET A 394 12.08 3.91 -9.03
N GLU A 395 12.64 2.75 -8.67
CA GLU A 395 12.69 1.55 -9.50
C GLU A 395 11.99 0.38 -8.78
N ILE A 396 10.77 0.03 -9.24
CA ILE A 396 9.89 -0.90 -8.54
C ILE A 396 9.20 -1.81 -9.56
N THR A 397 9.25 -3.11 -9.33
CA THR A 397 8.45 -4.09 -10.08
C THR A 397 7.45 -4.76 -9.16
N ILE A 398 6.18 -4.74 -9.55
CA ILE A 398 5.07 -5.44 -8.92
C ILE A 398 4.51 -6.42 -9.96
N ASP A 399 4.59 -7.73 -9.68
CA ASP A 399 4.30 -8.78 -10.65
C ASP A 399 3.42 -9.88 -10.05
N GLY A 400 2.35 -10.30 -10.73
CA GLY A 400 1.58 -11.47 -10.29
C GLY A 400 0.91 -11.32 -8.92
N CYS A 401 0.64 -10.10 -8.46
CA CYS A 401 0.10 -9.84 -7.12
C CYS A 401 -1.42 -9.68 -7.13
N GLU A 402 -2.06 -10.02 -6.02
CA GLU A 402 -3.44 -9.64 -5.73
C GLU A 402 -3.44 -8.45 -4.76
N VAL A 403 -4.08 -7.34 -5.15
CA VAL A 403 -4.22 -6.13 -4.33
C VAL A 403 -5.70 -5.78 -4.20
N SER A 404 -6.33 -6.22 -3.11
CA SER A 404 -7.79 -6.28 -3.02
C SER A 404 -8.40 -5.71 -1.74
N GLY A 405 -9.58 -5.07 -1.84
CA GLY A 405 -10.40 -4.73 -0.67
C GLY A 405 -9.74 -3.78 0.34
N ASN A 406 -8.70 -3.02 -0.04
CA ASN A 406 -8.05 -2.09 0.87
C ASN A 406 -8.91 -0.82 1.03
N ASP A 407 -9.01 -0.29 2.25
CA ASP A 407 -9.68 0.99 2.49
C ASP A 407 -8.76 2.15 2.09
N GLY A 408 -8.61 2.36 0.78
CA GLY A 408 -7.78 3.40 0.17
C GLY A 408 -7.35 3.00 -1.25
N PRO A 409 -6.22 3.52 -1.73
CA PRO A 409 -5.58 3.09 -2.96
C PRO A 409 -5.09 1.64 -2.85
N GLY A 410 -5.14 0.88 -3.94
CA GLY A 410 -4.46 -0.41 -4.04
C GLY A 410 -2.94 -0.21 -4.08
N ILE A 411 -2.45 0.48 -5.11
CA ILE A 411 -1.03 0.79 -5.31
C ILE A 411 -0.88 2.30 -5.50
N TRP A 412 0.06 2.93 -4.79
CA TRP A 412 0.34 4.37 -4.90
C TRP A 412 1.83 4.66 -5.04
N PHE A 413 2.21 5.25 -6.17
CA PHE A 413 3.51 5.89 -6.38
C PHE A 413 3.39 7.40 -6.15
N ASP A 414 4.09 7.92 -5.14
CA ASP A 414 3.98 9.30 -4.70
C ASP A 414 5.30 10.05 -4.90
N THR A 415 5.28 10.97 -5.87
CA THR A 415 6.27 11.99 -6.24
C THR A 415 7.66 11.46 -6.58
N ALA A 416 8.07 11.57 -7.84
CA ALA A 416 9.45 11.29 -8.26
C ALA A 416 9.81 12.06 -9.54
N SER A 417 10.90 12.84 -9.54
CA SER A 417 11.34 13.56 -10.74
C SER A 417 12.08 12.67 -11.74
N GLU A 418 12.65 11.55 -11.26
CA GLU A 418 13.21 10.42 -12.02
C GLU A 418 14.23 10.77 -13.11
N LEU A 419 14.82 11.96 -13.03
CA LEU A 419 15.79 12.47 -14.02
C LEU A 419 17.04 11.59 -14.20
N THR A 420 17.22 10.57 -13.35
CA THR A 420 18.43 9.73 -13.27
C THR A 420 18.17 8.23 -13.41
N SER A 421 16.93 7.78 -13.66
CA SER A 421 16.66 6.36 -13.96
C SER A 421 17.14 6.01 -15.37
N PRO A 422 17.97 4.96 -15.57
CA PRO A 422 18.35 4.50 -16.91
C PRO A 422 17.24 3.68 -17.58
N SER A 423 16.25 3.19 -16.82
CA SER A 423 15.13 2.41 -17.36
C SER A 423 14.02 3.34 -17.89
N PRO A 424 13.50 3.10 -19.10
CA PRO A 424 12.29 3.78 -19.60
C PRO A 424 11.03 3.36 -18.81
N PHE A 425 11.10 2.24 -18.08
CA PHE A 425 10.05 1.73 -17.20
C PHE A 425 10.64 1.52 -15.81
N ALA A 426 10.84 2.61 -15.09
CA ALA A 426 11.37 2.55 -13.74
C ALA A 426 10.35 1.89 -12.80
N LYS A 427 9.04 2.13 -13.01
CA LYS A 427 7.99 1.35 -12.32
C LYS A 427 7.31 0.41 -13.29
N VAL A 428 7.08 -0.82 -12.86
CA VAL A 428 6.35 -1.84 -13.62
C VAL A 428 5.29 -2.46 -12.70
N VAL A 429 4.03 -2.40 -13.10
CA VAL A 429 2.92 -3.16 -12.49
C VAL A 429 2.36 -4.08 -13.56
N ARG A 430 2.54 -5.40 -13.40
CA ARG A 430 2.10 -6.35 -14.42
C ARG A 430 1.50 -7.63 -13.87
N ASN A 431 0.64 -8.26 -14.66
CA ASN A 431 -0.01 -9.54 -14.33
C ASN A 431 -0.68 -9.54 -12.95
N CYS A 432 -1.10 -8.37 -12.46
CA CYS A 432 -1.72 -8.24 -11.16
C CYS A 432 -3.24 -8.27 -11.29
N VAL A 433 -3.88 -8.66 -10.18
CA VAL A 433 -5.30 -8.48 -9.99
C VAL A 433 -5.51 -7.42 -8.90
N ILE A 434 -6.13 -6.30 -9.27
CA ILE A 434 -6.29 -5.14 -8.39
C ILE A 434 -7.76 -4.80 -8.29
N ARG A 435 -8.40 -5.09 -7.16
CA ARG A 435 -9.85 -5.03 -7.08
C ARG A 435 -10.44 -4.47 -5.79
N ASP A 436 -11.63 -3.90 -5.89
CA ASP A 436 -12.46 -3.52 -4.73
C ASP A 436 -11.78 -2.56 -3.73
N ASN A 437 -10.80 -1.76 -4.16
CA ASN A 437 -10.17 -0.76 -3.30
C ASN A 437 -11.00 0.54 -3.22
N THR A 438 -11.06 1.18 -2.05
CA THR A 438 -12.03 2.25 -1.74
C THR A 438 -11.62 3.68 -2.20
N THR A 439 -10.54 3.84 -2.97
CA THR A 439 -10.27 5.08 -3.72
C THR A 439 -9.60 4.94 -5.08
N TYR A 440 -8.64 4.05 -5.28
CA TYR A 440 -7.99 3.87 -6.60
C TYR A 440 -7.52 2.42 -6.73
N GLY A 441 -7.52 1.85 -7.93
CA GLY A 441 -6.76 0.63 -8.19
C GLY A 441 -5.26 0.94 -8.15
N ILE A 442 -4.80 1.71 -9.14
CA ILE A 442 -3.42 2.22 -9.23
C ILE A 442 -3.43 3.75 -9.27
N MET A 443 -2.59 4.37 -8.45
CA MET A 443 -2.41 5.81 -8.36
C MET A 443 -0.95 6.18 -8.63
N GLY A 444 -0.74 7.14 -9.53
CA GLY A 444 0.50 7.88 -9.66
C GLY A 444 0.27 9.34 -9.32
N GLU A 445 1.08 9.90 -8.45
CA GLU A 445 1.10 11.32 -8.12
C GLU A 445 2.46 11.88 -8.51
N ALA A 446 2.52 12.78 -9.50
CA ALA A 446 3.74 13.43 -9.95
C ALA A 446 4.89 12.42 -10.22
N THR A 447 4.61 11.38 -11.02
CA THR A 447 5.58 10.31 -11.33
C THR A 447 5.80 10.13 -12.83
N ARG A 448 6.92 9.51 -13.23
CA ARG A 448 7.29 9.30 -14.64
C ARG A 448 7.59 7.83 -14.96
N ASN A 449 7.83 7.48 -16.22
CA ASN A 449 8.44 6.20 -16.62
C ASN A 449 7.79 4.97 -15.97
N THR A 450 6.46 4.83 -16.12
CA THR A 450 5.67 3.74 -15.52
C THR A 450 5.09 2.85 -16.61
N LEU A 451 5.22 1.53 -16.46
CA LEU A 451 4.52 0.54 -17.26
C LEU A 451 3.44 -0.15 -16.41
N ILE A 452 2.19 -0.09 -16.86
CA ILE A 452 1.06 -0.83 -16.30
C ILE A 452 0.60 -1.80 -17.39
N LEU A 453 0.93 -3.09 -17.24
CA LEU A 453 0.82 -4.09 -18.29
C LEU A 453 -0.03 -5.31 -17.88
N GLY A 454 -1.04 -5.67 -18.65
CA GLY A 454 -1.65 -7.01 -18.51
C GLY A 454 -2.39 -7.25 -17.20
N ASN A 455 -2.88 -6.19 -16.53
CA ASN A 455 -3.54 -6.31 -15.23
C ASN A 455 -5.07 -6.41 -15.37
N LEU A 456 -5.70 -7.16 -14.47
CA LEU A 456 -7.14 -7.07 -14.22
C LEU A 456 -7.41 -6.07 -13.10
N ILE A 457 -8.13 -4.99 -13.42
CA ILE A 457 -8.45 -3.89 -12.50
C ILE A 457 -9.97 -3.79 -12.40
N ASP A 458 -10.55 -4.25 -11.29
CA ASP A 458 -11.99 -4.53 -11.19
C ASP A 458 -12.61 -3.92 -9.94
N GLY A 459 -13.76 -3.23 -10.06
CA GLY A 459 -14.59 -2.88 -8.89
C GLY A 459 -14.02 -1.82 -7.95
N ASN A 460 -12.85 -1.23 -8.26
CA ASN A 460 -12.27 -0.14 -7.49
C ASN A 460 -13.20 1.08 -7.51
N THR A 461 -13.18 1.88 -6.45
CA THR A 461 -13.96 3.13 -6.43
C THR A 461 -13.12 4.32 -6.86
N ARG A 462 -13.75 5.42 -7.28
CA ARG A 462 -13.21 6.63 -7.93
C ARG A 462 -12.46 6.39 -9.24
N TYR A 463 -11.32 5.70 -9.24
CA TYR A 463 -10.59 5.38 -10.47
C TYR A 463 -10.03 3.96 -10.48
N GLY A 464 -10.07 3.30 -11.64
CA GLY A 464 -9.32 2.06 -11.85
C GLY A 464 -7.83 2.36 -11.89
N ILE A 465 -7.42 3.26 -12.79
CA ILE A 465 -6.07 3.81 -12.87
C ILE A 465 -6.17 5.35 -12.87
N TYR A 466 -5.42 5.99 -11.98
CA TYR A 466 -5.32 7.45 -11.92
C TYR A 466 -3.86 7.89 -12.04
N ALA A 467 -3.57 8.64 -13.10
CA ALA A 467 -2.26 9.21 -13.40
C ALA A 467 -2.35 10.74 -13.19
N ASP A 468 -2.03 11.19 -11.99
CA ASP A 468 -2.06 12.59 -11.59
C ASP A 468 -0.69 13.26 -11.76
N ALA A 469 -0.62 14.28 -12.60
CA ALA A 469 0.61 14.97 -12.96
C ALA A 469 1.71 14.04 -13.50
N CYS A 470 1.32 12.94 -14.15
CA CYS A 470 2.22 11.87 -14.57
C CYS A 470 2.59 11.96 -16.05
N SER A 471 3.86 11.70 -16.39
CA SER A 471 4.35 11.65 -17.78
C SER A 471 4.99 10.31 -18.11
N ASP A 472 5.10 9.96 -19.39
CA ASP A 472 5.81 8.75 -19.84
C ASP A 472 5.22 7.45 -19.26
N TRP A 473 3.91 7.45 -18.96
CA TRP A 473 3.18 6.27 -18.53
C TRP A 473 2.69 5.46 -19.72
N TRP A 474 2.92 4.16 -19.69
CA TRP A 474 2.41 3.18 -20.64
C TRP A 474 1.39 2.29 -19.94
N ILE A 475 0.11 2.53 -20.21
CA ILE A 475 -1.01 1.74 -19.71
C ILE A 475 -1.45 0.84 -20.85
N VAL A 476 -0.99 -0.41 -20.82
CA VAL A 476 -1.09 -1.31 -21.97
C VAL A 476 -1.65 -2.69 -21.64
N GLY A 477 -2.56 -3.21 -22.48
CA GLY A 477 -3.02 -4.60 -22.33
C GLY A 477 -3.82 -4.87 -21.05
N ASN A 478 -4.41 -3.86 -20.39
CA ASN A 478 -5.14 -4.06 -19.14
C ASN A 478 -6.63 -4.25 -19.39
N THR A 479 -7.30 -5.00 -18.50
CA THR A 479 -8.76 -5.04 -18.44
C THR A 479 -9.21 -4.22 -17.23
N VAL A 480 -9.84 -3.08 -17.48
CA VAL A 480 -10.30 -2.12 -16.45
C VAL A 480 -11.81 -2.04 -16.45
N VAL A 481 -12.43 -2.60 -15.41
CA VAL A 481 -13.87 -2.86 -15.37
C VAL A 481 -14.52 -2.53 -14.03
N ASN A 482 -15.82 -2.26 -14.07
CA ASN A 482 -16.69 -2.03 -12.90
C ASN A 482 -16.21 -0.95 -11.91
N THR A 483 -15.32 -0.03 -12.31
CA THR A 483 -14.95 1.11 -11.48
C THR A 483 -16.21 1.89 -11.11
N ARG A 484 -16.34 2.33 -9.86
CA ARG A 484 -17.55 3.02 -9.37
C ARG A 484 -17.21 4.36 -8.75
N ALA A 485 -18.14 5.29 -8.75
CA ALA A 485 -17.98 6.47 -7.92
C ALA A 485 -17.90 6.10 -6.43
N ARG A 486 -17.13 6.86 -5.66
CA ARG A 486 -16.98 6.65 -4.22
C ARG A 486 -18.17 7.23 -3.47
N THR A 487 -18.97 6.39 -2.82
CA THR A 487 -20.10 6.81 -1.98
C THR A 487 -19.68 6.98 -0.51
N GLY A 488 -20.01 8.09 0.17
CA GLY A 488 -19.74 8.29 1.62
C GLY A 488 -19.31 9.72 2.01
N PRO A 489 -18.92 9.98 3.28
CA PRO A 489 -18.37 11.27 3.70
C PRO A 489 -17.05 11.57 2.96
N ARG A 490 -16.95 12.77 2.38
CA ARG A 490 -16.04 13.10 1.26
C ARG A 490 -16.43 12.40 -0.05
N GLN A 491 -17.69 12.63 -0.42
CA GLN A 491 -18.26 12.28 -1.72
C GLN A 491 -17.48 13.02 -2.79
N PHE A 492 -16.68 12.30 -3.56
CA PHE A 492 -16.30 12.77 -4.88
C PHE A 492 -17.50 12.46 -5.77
N THR A 493 -18.06 13.49 -6.36
CA THR A 493 -19.20 13.35 -7.27
C THR A 493 -18.78 12.47 -8.45
N ASP A 494 -19.76 11.83 -9.11
CA ASP A 494 -19.50 10.91 -10.22
C ASP A 494 -18.71 11.55 -11.39
N ASP A 495 -18.56 12.89 -11.39
CA ASP A 495 -17.77 13.73 -12.31
C ASP A 495 -16.26 13.74 -12.06
N GLU A 496 -15.81 13.12 -10.97
CA GLU A 496 -14.40 12.90 -10.67
C GLU A 496 -14.06 11.41 -10.65
N SER A 497 -14.65 10.61 -11.53
CA SER A 497 -14.41 9.17 -11.59
C SER A 497 -14.31 8.67 -13.03
N ALA A 498 -13.42 7.71 -13.28
CA ALA A 498 -13.26 7.06 -14.58
C ALA A 498 -12.57 5.69 -14.45
N GLY A 499 -12.70 4.82 -15.44
CA GLY A 499 -11.90 3.60 -15.50
C GLY A 499 -10.40 3.93 -15.52
N ILE A 500 -9.98 4.73 -16.50
CA ILE A 500 -8.62 5.27 -16.62
C ILE A 500 -8.70 6.79 -16.66
N SER A 501 -7.90 7.48 -15.84
CA SER A 501 -7.85 8.94 -15.82
C SER A 501 -6.43 9.48 -15.84
N MET A 502 -6.20 10.51 -16.65
CA MET A 502 -4.96 11.27 -16.72
C MET A 502 -5.21 12.74 -16.44
N HIS A 503 -4.47 13.31 -15.49
CA HIS A 503 -4.59 14.71 -15.07
C HIS A 503 -3.27 15.46 -15.26
N ALA A 504 -3.32 16.59 -15.95
CA ALA A 504 -2.23 17.57 -15.95
C ALA A 504 -2.50 18.66 -14.91
N PHE A 505 -1.56 18.85 -13.97
CA PHE A 505 -1.73 19.70 -12.80
C PHE A 505 -0.69 20.83 -12.76
N ARG A 506 -1.09 21.96 -12.15
CA ARG A 506 -0.22 23.10 -11.84
C ARG A 506 -0.04 23.21 -10.31
N PRO A 507 1.16 22.94 -9.75
CA PRO A 507 1.38 22.99 -8.30
C PRO A 507 1.01 24.34 -7.68
N THR A 508 0.33 24.29 -6.54
CA THR A 508 -0.04 25.48 -5.74
C THR A 508 1.08 25.97 -4.83
N ILE A 509 2.15 25.19 -4.65
CA ILE A 509 3.21 25.46 -3.67
C ILE A 509 4.38 26.19 -4.34
N GLU A 510 4.73 27.38 -3.84
CA GLU A 510 5.80 28.25 -4.37
C GLU A 510 7.23 27.67 -4.26
N ARG A 511 7.40 26.48 -3.65
CA ARG A 511 8.72 25.88 -3.35
C ARG A 511 9.38 25.19 -4.54
N GLU A 512 8.65 24.88 -5.60
CA GLU A 512 9.23 24.32 -6.82
C GLU A 512 9.39 25.42 -7.87
N ARG A 513 10.48 26.20 -7.75
CA ARG A 513 10.94 27.04 -8.85
C ARG A 513 11.93 26.23 -9.67
N ASN A 514 11.79 26.27 -10.99
CA ASN A 514 12.81 25.77 -11.91
C ASN A 514 14.13 26.55 -11.71
N ALA A 515 15.23 26.03 -12.26
CA ALA A 515 16.56 26.65 -12.16
C ALA A 515 16.65 28.10 -12.68
N LEU A 516 15.58 28.61 -13.31
CA LEU A 516 15.46 29.97 -13.86
C LEU A 516 14.49 30.85 -13.04
N GLY A 517 14.01 30.39 -11.87
CA GLY A 517 13.14 31.16 -10.97
C GLY A 517 11.64 31.19 -11.33
N GLY A 518 11.22 30.45 -12.36
CA GLY A 518 9.82 30.25 -12.76
C GLY A 518 9.16 29.07 -12.04
N ARG A 519 7.82 29.10 -11.86
CA ARG A 519 7.07 28.01 -11.19
C ARG A 519 7.21 26.69 -11.97
N ALA A 520 7.43 25.57 -11.29
CA ALA A 520 7.50 24.23 -11.89
C ALA A 520 6.11 23.79 -12.40
N TYR A 521 6.09 23.16 -13.57
CA TYR A 521 4.88 22.62 -14.20
C TYR A 521 5.06 21.13 -14.41
N TRP A 522 4.03 20.34 -14.10
CA TRP A 522 4.06 18.89 -14.24
C TRP A 522 3.03 18.48 -15.30
N PRO A 523 3.42 18.44 -16.59
CA PRO A 523 2.52 18.10 -17.67
C PRO A 523 2.14 16.61 -17.63
N ALA A 524 0.93 16.25 -18.07
CA ALA A 524 0.57 14.87 -18.37
C ALA A 524 1.06 14.48 -19.79
N ALA A 525 2.38 14.39 -19.96
CA ALA A 525 3.00 14.31 -21.28
C ALA A 525 3.42 12.88 -21.67
N ARG A 526 3.38 12.57 -22.97
CA ARG A 526 3.93 11.34 -23.56
C ARG A 526 3.34 10.05 -22.96
N ASN A 527 2.12 10.11 -22.45
CA ASN A 527 1.45 8.92 -21.94
C ASN A 527 0.86 8.10 -23.11
N ARG A 528 0.76 6.79 -22.94
CA ARG A 528 0.24 5.84 -23.92
C ARG A 528 -0.83 4.98 -23.25
N VAL A 529 -2.04 4.98 -23.80
CA VAL A 529 -3.15 4.10 -23.40
C VAL A 529 -3.47 3.22 -24.59
N LEU A 530 -2.91 2.00 -24.61
CA LEU A 530 -2.97 1.11 -25.78
C LEU A 530 -3.41 -0.29 -25.40
N ASN A 531 -4.03 -1.03 -26.30
CA ASN A 531 -4.38 -2.44 -26.12
C ASN A 531 -5.27 -2.73 -24.89
N ASN A 532 -5.95 -1.76 -24.28
CA ASN A 532 -6.75 -2.02 -23.08
C ASN A 532 -8.18 -2.39 -23.44
N ILE A 533 -8.83 -3.20 -22.59
CA ILE A 533 -10.29 -3.24 -22.50
C ILE A 533 -10.70 -2.33 -21.34
N VAL A 534 -11.50 -1.29 -21.61
CA VAL A 534 -12.04 -0.40 -20.57
C VAL A 534 -13.56 -0.40 -20.69
N ALA A 535 -14.20 -1.20 -19.85
CA ALA A 535 -15.59 -1.57 -20.03
C ALA A 535 -16.39 -1.63 -18.73
N PHE A 536 -17.71 -1.45 -18.81
CA PHE A 536 -18.63 -1.64 -17.67
C PHE A 536 -18.32 -0.77 -16.44
N ASN A 537 -17.51 0.28 -16.57
CA ASN A 537 -17.25 1.19 -15.45
C ASN A 537 -18.51 2.06 -15.20
N HIS A 538 -18.97 2.13 -13.95
CA HIS A 538 -20.12 2.90 -13.48
C HIS A 538 -19.71 4.34 -13.13
N THR A 539 -18.95 4.95 -14.03
CA THR A 539 -18.38 6.29 -13.90
C THR A 539 -18.93 7.19 -15.00
N GLN A 540 -18.59 8.48 -14.98
CA GLN A 540 -18.96 9.35 -16.11
C GLN A 540 -18.25 8.99 -17.41
N GLN A 541 -17.01 8.52 -17.31
CA GLN A 541 -16.15 8.26 -18.45
C GLN A 541 -15.43 6.91 -18.28
N GLN A 542 -15.26 6.13 -19.35
CA GLN A 542 -14.37 4.97 -19.30
C GLN A 542 -12.91 5.44 -19.28
N ILE A 543 -12.55 6.32 -20.23
CA ILE A 543 -11.23 6.96 -20.29
C ILE A 543 -11.38 8.47 -20.22
N ARG A 544 -10.62 9.10 -19.33
CA ARG A 544 -10.60 10.54 -19.08
C ARG A 544 -9.19 11.11 -19.26
N ILE A 545 -9.09 12.20 -20.01
CA ILE A 545 -7.88 13.04 -20.05
C ILE A 545 -8.31 14.46 -19.71
N PHE A 546 -7.67 15.10 -18.72
CA PHE A 546 -8.04 16.46 -18.32
C PHE A 546 -6.86 17.30 -17.84
N HIS A 547 -7.04 18.62 -17.87
CA HIS A 547 -6.03 19.60 -17.47
C HIS A 547 -6.68 20.83 -16.82
N ASP A 548 -5.93 21.45 -15.89
CA ASP A 548 -6.40 22.62 -15.12
C ASP A 548 -5.95 23.97 -15.72
N ASP A 549 -5.05 23.95 -16.70
CA ASP A 549 -4.46 25.16 -17.29
C ASP A 549 -4.64 25.18 -18.83
N PRO A 550 -5.22 26.25 -19.42
CA PRO A 550 -5.46 26.34 -20.86
C PRO A 550 -4.18 26.41 -21.72
N PHE A 551 -3.04 26.74 -21.12
CA PHE A 551 -1.77 26.89 -21.84
C PHE A 551 -0.90 25.62 -21.80
N PHE A 552 -1.21 24.68 -20.90
CA PHE A 552 -0.39 23.50 -20.64
C PHE A 552 -1.29 22.26 -20.47
N GLY A 553 -1.66 21.66 -21.60
CA GLY A 553 -2.42 20.40 -21.66
C GLY A 553 -1.53 19.16 -21.63
N ALA A 554 -2.17 17.98 -21.60
CA ALA A 554 -1.51 16.72 -21.89
C ALA A 554 -0.87 16.80 -23.29
N SER A 555 0.46 16.74 -23.39
CA SER A 555 1.19 16.89 -24.65
C SER A 555 1.74 15.55 -25.13
N ASP A 556 1.56 15.25 -26.41
CA ASP A 556 1.96 13.96 -27.00
C ASP A 556 1.38 12.75 -26.24
N THR A 557 0.22 12.87 -25.60
CA THR A 557 -0.47 11.72 -24.97
C THR A 557 -1.38 11.06 -26.01
N ARG A 558 -1.31 9.73 -26.13
CA ARG A 558 -2.06 8.95 -27.14
C ARG A 558 -2.92 7.88 -26.48
N CYS A 559 -4.15 7.76 -26.96
CA CYS A 559 -5.10 6.71 -26.60
C CYS A 559 -5.55 6.06 -27.91
N ASP A 560 -5.16 4.81 -28.16
CA ASP A 560 -5.40 4.14 -29.44
C ASP A 560 -5.40 2.62 -29.25
N TYR A 561 -5.98 1.84 -30.16
CA TYR A 561 -6.06 0.37 -30.05
C TYR A 561 -6.68 -0.10 -28.72
N ASN A 562 -7.77 0.49 -28.25
CA ASN A 562 -8.48 0.01 -27.05
C ASN A 562 -9.87 -0.53 -27.41
N CYS A 563 -10.42 -1.44 -26.61
CA CYS A 563 -11.84 -1.79 -26.67
C CYS A 563 -12.55 -1.05 -25.53
N ILE A 564 -13.44 -0.12 -25.88
CA ILE A 564 -14.05 0.78 -24.91
C ILE A 564 -15.57 0.61 -24.93
N TRP A 565 -16.15 0.38 -23.75
CA TRP A 565 -17.57 0.09 -23.64
C TRP A 565 -18.19 0.61 -22.34
N MET A 566 -19.03 1.63 -22.43
CA MET A 566 -19.85 2.06 -21.27
C MET A 566 -20.81 0.97 -20.80
N GLY A 567 -21.39 0.21 -21.73
CA GLY A 567 -22.53 -0.68 -21.46
C GLY A 567 -23.83 0.06 -21.09
N PRO A 568 -24.97 -0.66 -21.09
CA PRO A 568 -26.22 -0.13 -20.57
C PRO A 568 -26.18 -0.14 -19.05
N ASP A 569 -26.32 1.01 -18.40
CA ASP A 569 -26.53 1.07 -16.95
C ASP A 569 -27.85 1.83 -16.64
N PRO A 570 -28.92 1.09 -16.30
CA PRO A 570 -30.25 1.64 -16.06
C PRO A 570 -30.37 2.39 -14.72
N GLY A 571 -29.34 2.37 -13.87
CA GLY A 571 -29.34 2.98 -12.53
C GLY A 571 -28.79 4.41 -12.46
N TRP A 572 -28.27 4.95 -13.56
CA TRP A 572 -27.65 6.28 -13.56
C TRP A 572 -28.65 7.40 -13.34
N LYS A 573 -28.45 8.12 -12.22
CA LYS A 573 -29.18 9.33 -11.84
C LYS A 573 -28.27 10.56 -11.77
N GLY A 574 -27.02 10.42 -12.22
CA GLY A 574 -26.05 11.50 -12.18
C GLY A 574 -26.51 12.67 -13.06
N PRO A 575 -26.15 13.92 -12.70
CA PRO A 575 -26.65 15.11 -13.37
C PRO A 575 -26.15 15.29 -14.82
N PHE A 576 -25.21 14.44 -15.29
CA PHE A 576 -24.59 14.56 -16.60
C PHE A 576 -24.65 13.24 -17.40
N PRO A 577 -24.70 13.29 -18.74
CA PRO A 577 -24.67 12.08 -19.57
C PRO A 577 -23.28 11.45 -19.55
N ARG A 578 -23.23 10.12 -19.62
CA ARG A 578 -21.98 9.35 -19.61
C ARG A 578 -21.42 9.21 -21.02
N GLY A 579 -20.11 9.06 -21.13
CA GLY A 579 -19.42 8.89 -22.41
C GLY A 579 -18.30 7.84 -22.36
N ASN A 580 -18.06 7.16 -23.49
CA ASN A 580 -16.96 6.18 -23.59
C ASN A 580 -15.59 6.84 -23.36
N VAL A 581 -15.36 7.99 -24.00
CA VAL A 581 -14.13 8.79 -23.84
C VAL A 581 -14.50 10.24 -23.58
N GLY A 582 -13.80 10.89 -22.65
CA GLY A 582 -13.98 12.31 -22.39
C GLY A 582 -12.67 13.07 -22.23
N LEU A 583 -12.50 14.10 -23.05
CA LEU A 583 -11.45 15.11 -22.89
C LEU A 583 -12.05 16.32 -22.18
N VAL A 584 -11.68 16.56 -20.92
CA VAL A 584 -12.27 17.64 -20.10
C VAL A 584 -11.26 18.76 -19.89
N HIS A 585 -11.61 19.98 -20.27
CA HIS A 585 -10.88 21.19 -19.89
C HIS A 585 -11.52 21.78 -18.64
N MET A 586 -10.78 21.91 -17.54
CA MET A 586 -11.26 22.64 -16.34
C MET A 586 -10.64 24.03 -16.30
N HIS A 587 -11.44 25.06 -16.61
CA HIS A 587 -11.03 26.44 -16.38
C HIS A 587 -11.32 26.82 -14.93
N ARG A 588 -10.28 26.88 -14.09
CA ARG A 588 -10.41 27.56 -12.79
C ARG A 588 -10.48 29.06 -13.06
N GLU A 589 -11.63 29.67 -12.79
CA GLU A 589 -11.89 31.09 -13.05
C GLU A 589 -10.72 32.00 -12.61
N GLY A 590 -10.04 32.64 -13.58
CA GLY A 590 -9.10 33.72 -13.28
C GLY A 590 -7.87 33.88 -14.17
N ASN A 591 -7.98 33.83 -15.50
CA ASN A 591 -7.25 34.77 -16.37
C ASN A 591 -7.61 34.57 -17.85
N ALA A 592 -8.13 35.61 -18.49
CA ALA A 592 -8.40 35.63 -19.92
C ALA A 592 -7.10 35.85 -20.70
N GLY A 593 -6.74 34.91 -21.58
CA GLY A 593 -5.65 35.08 -22.54
C GLY A 593 -5.47 33.89 -23.45
N THR A 594 -5.75 34.08 -24.74
CA THR A 594 -5.21 33.38 -25.93
C THR A 594 -4.56 31.99 -25.77
N GLY A 595 -5.37 30.95 -25.89
CA GLY A 595 -4.98 29.55 -26.18
C GLY A 595 -6.25 28.73 -26.39
N GLY A 596 -6.61 28.46 -27.64
CA GLY A 596 -7.90 27.83 -27.95
C GLY A 596 -7.98 26.37 -27.44
N PRO A 597 -9.08 25.96 -26.77
CA PRO A 597 -9.28 24.58 -26.34
C PRO A 597 -9.64 23.65 -27.52
N ILE A 598 -9.16 22.41 -27.49
CA ILE A 598 -9.69 21.30 -28.30
C ILE A 598 -10.58 20.47 -27.37
N PHE A 599 -11.86 20.39 -27.70
CA PHE A 599 -12.85 19.56 -27.00
C PHE A 599 -13.21 18.35 -27.88
N LEU A 600 -13.06 17.14 -27.36
CA LEU A 600 -13.53 15.91 -28.00
C LEU A 600 -14.47 15.22 -27.00
N PHE A 601 -15.77 15.30 -27.27
CA PHE A 601 -16.82 14.79 -26.40
C PHE A 601 -17.80 13.91 -27.16
N ASP A 602 -18.20 12.82 -26.50
CA ASP A 602 -19.52 12.18 -26.66
C ASP A 602 -20.46 12.54 -25.49
N SER A 603 -20.19 13.66 -24.79
CA SER A 603 -20.96 14.16 -23.64
C SER A 603 -21.65 15.51 -23.96
N PRO A 604 -22.99 15.65 -23.77
CA PRO A 604 -23.77 16.86 -24.09
C PRO A 604 -23.50 18.12 -23.26
N ARG A 605 -22.53 18.11 -22.34
CA ARG A 605 -22.40 19.18 -21.32
C ARG A 605 -21.93 20.54 -21.88
N GLU A 606 -21.46 20.60 -23.12
CA GLU A 606 -20.91 21.82 -23.74
C GLU A 606 -21.59 22.20 -25.07
N ALA A 607 -22.68 21.51 -25.44
CA ALA A 607 -23.47 21.87 -26.62
C ALA A 607 -24.10 23.27 -26.42
N GLY A 608 -23.55 24.28 -27.11
CA GLY A 608 -24.05 25.66 -27.10
C GLY A 608 -23.20 26.69 -26.33
N ARG A 609 -22.00 26.36 -25.81
CA ARG A 609 -21.06 27.40 -25.34
C ARG A 609 -20.31 28.02 -26.50
N LYS A 610 -20.39 29.35 -26.62
CA LYS A 610 -19.71 30.15 -27.64
C LYS A 610 -18.21 30.20 -27.32
N LEU A 611 -17.37 29.70 -28.23
CA LEU A 611 -15.92 29.89 -28.16
C LEU A 611 -15.60 31.39 -28.33
N PRO A 612 -14.68 31.97 -27.55
CA PRO A 612 -14.12 33.28 -27.87
C PRO A 612 -13.29 33.17 -29.16
N GLY A 613 -13.89 33.48 -30.32
CA GLY A 613 -13.20 33.56 -31.61
C GLY A 613 -13.14 32.28 -32.46
N GLY A 614 -13.84 31.20 -32.09
CA GLY A 614 -13.96 29.97 -32.90
C GLY A 614 -15.39 29.72 -33.41
N PRO A 615 -15.60 28.83 -34.40
CA PRO A 615 -16.94 28.48 -34.87
C PRO A 615 -17.75 27.78 -33.76
N GLU A 616 -19.07 28.03 -33.72
CA GLU A 616 -19.98 27.40 -32.75
C GLU A 616 -20.03 25.88 -32.97
N CYS A 617 -19.93 25.11 -31.88
CA CYS A 617 -20.30 23.70 -31.90
C CYS A 617 -21.84 23.62 -31.95
N PRO A 618 -22.46 23.00 -32.97
CA PRO A 618 -23.91 23.05 -33.14
C PRO A 618 -24.66 22.51 -31.91
N PRO A 619 -25.76 23.15 -31.47
CA PRO A 619 -26.59 22.61 -30.40
C PRO A 619 -27.13 21.23 -30.80
N GLY A 620 -26.82 20.19 -30.03
CA GLY A 620 -27.29 18.82 -30.28
C GLY A 620 -26.34 17.95 -31.11
N ALA A 621 -25.15 18.42 -31.48
CA ALA A 621 -24.12 17.56 -32.04
C ALA A 621 -23.40 16.81 -30.91
N ALA A 622 -23.88 15.61 -30.56
CA ALA A 622 -22.97 14.59 -30.07
C ALA A 622 -21.97 14.35 -31.19
N CYS A 623 -20.72 14.80 -31.03
CA CYS A 623 -19.64 14.49 -31.96
C CYS A 623 -19.16 13.06 -31.70
N ALA A 624 -20.06 12.09 -31.87
CA ALA A 624 -19.69 10.69 -31.96
C ALA A 624 -18.65 10.56 -33.09
N GLY A 625 -17.39 10.29 -32.73
CA GLY A 625 -16.30 10.04 -33.68
C GLY A 625 -15.34 11.19 -34.01
N SER A 626 -15.43 12.37 -33.39
CA SER A 626 -14.48 13.48 -33.69
C SER A 626 -13.02 13.21 -33.28
N TRP A 627 -12.81 12.29 -32.33
CA TRP A 627 -11.51 11.77 -31.90
C TRP A 627 -10.90 10.80 -32.92
N HIS A 628 -11.74 10.07 -33.68
CA HIS A 628 -11.35 9.24 -34.83
C HIS A 628 -11.15 10.05 -36.13
N SER A 629 -11.83 11.19 -36.29
CA SER A 629 -11.77 11.98 -37.53
C SER A 629 -10.65 13.02 -37.48
N GLY A 630 -9.48 12.71 -38.05
CA GLY A 630 -8.54 13.55 -38.82
C GLY A 630 -8.06 14.94 -38.34
N VAL A 631 -8.71 15.60 -37.39
CA VAL A 631 -8.39 16.96 -36.93
C VAL A 631 -7.42 16.93 -35.73
N VAL A 632 -7.34 15.79 -35.02
CA VAL A 632 -6.40 15.57 -33.90
C VAL A 632 -5.71 14.19 -33.92
N ALA A 633 -6.25 13.20 -34.66
CA ALA A 633 -5.70 11.85 -34.84
C ALA A 633 -5.19 11.17 -33.54
N LEU A 634 -5.88 11.41 -32.41
CA LEU A 634 -5.48 10.87 -31.11
C LEU A 634 -5.76 9.38 -30.99
N ASP A 635 -6.79 8.90 -31.68
CA ASP A 635 -7.24 7.52 -31.74
C ASP A 635 -7.77 7.24 -33.15
N VAL A 636 -7.38 6.15 -33.80
CA VAL A 636 -7.98 5.75 -35.09
C VAL A 636 -8.25 4.25 -35.18
N HIS A 637 -7.86 3.48 -34.16
CA HIS A 637 -7.95 2.02 -34.15
C HIS A 637 -8.76 1.48 -32.96
N SER A 638 -9.14 2.30 -31.98
CA SER A 638 -9.97 1.81 -30.89
C SER A 638 -11.35 1.35 -31.39
N ILE A 639 -11.86 0.34 -30.71
CA ILE A 639 -13.15 -0.30 -30.97
C ILE A 639 -14.14 0.16 -29.89
N ILE A 640 -15.26 0.72 -30.32
CA ILE A 640 -16.39 1.04 -29.43
C ILE A 640 -17.43 -0.07 -29.55
N ALA A 641 -17.27 -1.13 -28.75
CA ALA A 641 -18.18 -2.25 -28.73
C ALA A 641 -18.07 -3.01 -27.40
N ASP A 642 -19.11 -3.79 -27.08
CA ASP A 642 -19.05 -4.75 -25.98
C ASP A 642 -17.89 -5.71 -26.19
N PRO A 643 -16.95 -5.86 -25.23
CA PRO A 643 -15.81 -6.75 -25.38
C PRO A 643 -16.21 -8.23 -25.40
N GLY A 644 -17.46 -8.59 -25.09
CA GLY A 644 -17.94 -9.96 -25.23
C GLY A 644 -17.34 -10.91 -24.20
N PHE A 645 -17.32 -10.54 -22.92
CA PHE A 645 -16.84 -11.41 -21.84
C PHE A 645 -17.73 -12.65 -21.62
N LEU A 646 -17.14 -13.76 -21.17
CA LEU A 646 -17.85 -15.00 -20.81
C LEU A 646 -18.90 -14.76 -19.73
N SER A 647 -18.48 -14.29 -18.55
CA SER A 647 -19.38 -14.06 -17.41
C SER A 647 -18.88 -12.90 -16.53
N PRO A 648 -19.06 -11.64 -16.99
CA PRO A 648 -18.61 -10.47 -16.24
C PRO A 648 -19.31 -10.33 -14.89
N ALA A 649 -20.56 -10.82 -14.77
CA ALA A 649 -21.31 -10.81 -13.51
C ALA A 649 -20.69 -11.66 -12.40
N THR A 650 -19.86 -12.65 -12.75
CA THR A 650 -19.14 -13.51 -11.81
C THR A 650 -17.64 -13.21 -11.76
N GLY A 651 -17.19 -12.11 -12.39
CA GLY A 651 -15.77 -11.74 -12.47
C GLY A 651 -14.95 -12.55 -13.48
N ASP A 652 -15.60 -13.27 -14.40
CA ASP A 652 -14.91 -14.00 -15.47
C ASP A 652 -14.85 -13.13 -16.74
N TYR A 653 -13.69 -12.51 -16.94
CA TYR A 653 -13.41 -11.58 -18.04
C TYR A 653 -12.62 -12.22 -19.19
N HIS A 654 -12.65 -13.56 -19.34
CA HIS A 654 -12.20 -14.18 -20.60
C HIS A 654 -13.13 -13.79 -21.75
N LEU A 655 -12.58 -13.74 -22.96
CA LEU A 655 -13.31 -13.37 -24.18
C LEU A 655 -14.15 -14.53 -24.72
N LYS A 656 -15.32 -14.22 -25.27
CA LYS A 656 -16.10 -15.14 -26.11
C LYS A 656 -15.50 -15.24 -27.52
N PRO A 657 -15.76 -16.32 -28.27
CA PRO A 657 -15.26 -16.49 -29.64
C PRO A 657 -15.61 -15.34 -30.60
N GLU A 658 -16.73 -14.65 -30.37
CA GLU A 658 -17.21 -13.55 -31.21
C GLU A 658 -16.74 -12.17 -30.73
N SER A 659 -15.84 -12.11 -29.74
CA SER A 659 -15.38 -10.87 -29.16
C SER A 659 -14.70 -9.98 -30.21
N PRO A 660 -15.02 -8.68 -30.27
CA PRO A 660 -14.31 -7.72 -31.12
C PRO A 660 -12.89 -7.41 -30.61
N ALA A 661 -12.53 -7.87 -29.41
CA ALA A 661 -11.20 -7.66 -28.85
C ALA A 661 -10.14 -8.65 -29.36
N ILE A 662 -10.54 -9.71 -30.08
CA ILE A 662 -9.66 -10.78 -30.55
C ILE A 662 -8.84 -10.32 -31.77
N ASP A 663 -7.54 -10.62 -31.80
CA ASP A 663 -6.58 -10.31 -32.89
C ASP A 663 -6.45 -8.81 -33.25
N HIS A 664 -6.92 -7.90 -32.40
CA HIS A 664 -6.98 -6.45 -32.69
C HIS A 664 -5.96 -5.59 -31.91
N GLY A 665 -5.17 -6.20 -31.04
CA GLY A 665 -4.10 -5.54 -30.28
C GLY A 665 -2.79 -5.42 -31.05
N LEU A 666 -2.01 -4.39 -30.71
CA LEU A 666 -0.62 -4.26 -31.13
C LEU A 666 0.25 -5.37 -30.53
N ASP A 667 1.28 -5.79 -31.26
CA ASP A 667 2.34 -6.62 -30.70
C ASP A 667 3.17 -5.80 -29.70
N LEU A 668 2.91 -6.02 -28.41
CA LEU A 668 3.58 -5.28 -27.33
C LEU A 668 5.02 -5.73 -27.14
N ASP A 669 5.39 -6.95 -27.51
CA ASP A 669 6.77 -7.41 -27.42
C ASP A 669 7.63 -6.73 -28.50
N LEU A 670 7.11 -6.63 -29.72
CA LEU A 670 7.75 -5.86 -30.79
C LEU A 670 7.85 -4.36 -30.42
N LEU A 671 6.82 -3.81 -29.79
CA LEU A 671 6.73 -2.38 -29.46
C LEU A 671 7.62 -1.98 -28.27
N LEU A 672 7.73 -2.85 -27.26
CA LEU A 672 8.31 -2.50 -25.96
C LEU A 672 9.49 -3.40 -25.54
N GLY A 673 9.75 -4.51 -26.25
CA GLY A 673 10.85 -5.44 -25.95
C GLY A 673 10.73 -6.12 -24.59
N LEU A 674 9.51 -6.47 -24.17
CA LEU A 674 9.19 -6.87 -22.79
C LEU A 674 9.45 -8.36 -22.50
N GLY A 675 9.60 -9.19 -23.53
CA GLY A 675 9.62 -10.66 -23.41
C GLY A 675 8.30 -11.23 -22.85
N SER A 676 7.19 -10.52 -23.01
CA SER A 676 5.89 -10.91 -22.44
C SER A 676 5.26 -12.00 -23.31
N THR A 677 5.49 -13.25 -22.93
CA THR A 677 5.07 -14.42 -23.73
C THR A 677 3.69 -14.96 -23.37
N SER A 678 3.07 -14.50 -22.29
CA SER A 678 1.74 -14.96 -21.85
C SER A 678 0.88 -13.85 -21.24
N ASP A 679 -0.43 -14.08 -21.21
CA ASP A 679 -1.43 -13.24 -20.56
C ASP A 679 -1.47 -13.43 -19.02
N LEU A 680 -2.42 -12.73 -18.37
CA LEU A 680 -2.65 -12.82 -16.93
C LEU A 680 -2.92 -14.24 -16.42
N TYR A 681 -3.47 -15.11 -17.27
CA TYR A 681 -3.89 -16.47 -16.94
C TYR A 681 -2.90 -17.54 -17.44
N GLY A 682 -1.75 -17.13 -17.99
CA GLY A 682 -0.71 -18.01 -18.51
C GLY A 682 -0.94 -18.51 -19.95
N THR A 683 -1.93 -17.98 -20.66
CA THR A 683 -2.16 -18.28 -22.09
C THR A 683 -1.08 -17.59 -22.94
N PRO A 684 -0.37 -18.31 -23.82
CA PRO A 684 0.67 -17.71 -24.65
C PRO A 684 0.14 -16.64 -25.61
N ARG A 685 0.88 -15.56 -25.82
CA ARG A 685 0.52 -14.49 -26.76
C ARG A 685 1.45 -14.46 -27.98
N PRO A 686 0.93 -14.15 -29.19
CA PRO A 686 -0.49 -14.13 -29.56
C PRO A 686 -1.06 -15.55 -29.79
N GLN A 687 -2.38 -15.70 -29.61
CA GLN A 687 -3.16 -16.81 -30.13
C GLN A 687 -3.87 -16.39 -31.41
N GLY A 688 -3.24 -16.62 -32.58
CA GLY A 688 -3.87 -16.33 -33.86
C GLY A 688 -3.08 -15.39 -34.75
N LEU A 689 -3.79 -14.40 -35.31
CA LEU A 689 -3.23 -13.43 -36.25
C LEU A 689 -2.63 -12.20 -35.54
N GLY A 690 -3.07 -11.91 -34.31
CA GLY A 690 -2.62 -10.76 -33.54
C GLY A 690 -2.81 -10.98 -32.04
N TRP A 691 -2.39 -10.00 -31.26
CA TRP A 691 -2.65 -10.00 -29.81
C TRP A 691 -4.10 -9.63 -29.56
N ASP A 692 -4.67 -10.14 -28.48
CA ASP A 692 -5.98 -9.68 -28.03
C ASP A 692 -5.87 -8.43 -27.17
N LEU A 693 -6.89 -7.57 -27.22
CA LEU A 693 -7.02 -6.42 -26.33
C LEU A 693 -7.30 -6.90 -24.90
N GLY A 694 -6.74 -6.21 -23.92
CA GLY A 694 -6.95 -6.45 -22.50
C GLY A 694 -6.06 -7.55 -21.91
N ALA A 695 -6.34 -7.90 -20.65
CA ALA A 695 -5.47 -8.73 -19.83
C ALA A 695 -5.51 -10.23 -20.17
N ALA A 696 -6.56 -10.69 -20.86
CA ALA A 696 -6.76 -12.07 -21.29
C ALA A 696 -6.46 -12.22 -22.79
N GLU A 697 -5.87 -13.36 -23.16
CA GLU A 697 -5.79 -13.86 -24.53
C GLU A 697 -6.85 -14.95 -24.71
N PHE A 698 -7.57 -14.91 -25.83
CA PHE A 698 -8.58 -15.89 -26.19
C PHE A 698 -7.93 -17.23 -26.50
N ARG A 699 -8.31 -18.23 -25.71
CA ARG A 699 -7.87 -19.60 -25.92
C ARG A 699 -8.70 -20.26 -27.02
N ARG A 700 -8.07 -20.46 -28.18
CA ARG A 700 -8.67 -21.13 -29.35
C ARG A 700 -8.89 -22.62 -29.14
#